data_AF-A0A818XLG2-F1
#
_entry.id   AF-A0A818XLG2-F1
#
_cell.length_a   1.000
_cell.length_b   1.000
_cell.length_c   1.000
_cell.angle_alpha   90.00
_cell.angle_beta   90.00
_cell.angle_gamma   90.00
#
_symmetry.space_group_name_H-M   'P 1'
#
loop_
_entity.id
_entity.type
_entity.pdbx_description
1 polymer ?
#
loop_
_entity_poly.entity_id
_entity_poly.type
_entity_poly.pdbx_seq_one_letter_code
_entity_poly.pdbx_strand_id
1 'polypeptide(L)'
;LQPIFSSNNTSTFEWVTPNDIPATRYEGRHHWHVYKEVGDEVSRIRGDDAQYIQRKKNPRFRGQQKQQYYTYFTLYGKSLTSRDIKDNQMQIFLPTTFTSLPDNEENSIERSDSPSSASDSKKKQQHKKQPNKIQLKKSEIIIKENTERKMNKCMDDETHERTNVEVRLKQIPTDNYSDAIDLIDERLPNFKTSTIRLELLKKKFDLQRKYLRSLKKKHSLTIEEKSKLELLQIGFFATMTEIVHLENVEDVFAEKRKYMEDLVDDSVLDREKWYRFQMEKINSRLPRREQGIRDSRVAADFIPDGWQVEFLNAVDAEQSIIIVAPTASGKTYASYYAMKHVLENEDNPNGICVYVAPTKALVNQVAATIYSKFGPIFGLFTRDYRVKVDECRILVTVPHCLEILLLSPNYQRWCQRIQYCIFDEIHCMSGELGSDVWEKTMLLINCPMIGLSATVNNGKDLCQWIQHVEKQRSELYETLEPRQVCFILHHERLADLNKYLYSNRQLHPIHPIGLMNAKQIITRGLPKDFSLSPNETLRLKDAMQNVLGQTGEPVCEDTSRKPIPTLSEYFSTDWIIERCKCNNYSSLVSDQFNHLITNQQNSAIDSIVQSINSVSSNDFSYPEQKSISTVIVEFVLTLKEKNLLPCITFMDNRRLCEKLAESVTQYLEEVENELRRTKYKRQIEVLEERLTQFEKAQKSAKEKKKVKTPGKCSNSKSSELKEMEEEDDRVQYQLSGHEQNLLYGILDEGTLANRRGCDQELVSKLLKRASRYNQRLVRYMKRGVAYHHAELNNKERVAVEALFRNRYVQIIFSTSTLALGIHMPTKTVAFVKDSIFLDALQYRQSSGRAGRRGFDIQGHVVFINIPISKICHLTISAIPDIHSHFPTSVTFFMRLLHLYSNAKNKKDAMNRSLITLECPFIKQSRIKYHLIDVQTRYHCLHTLDFLHRLNLINGEGDLIGLAGLLTHLHYFEPANILLVYLMDTQLFHELNHDIDIVNVLARLFTNIPWLVTHKQFENLVSKRRQQMFNSKLFLSKMLINFSERVQTYNSIVKDVYGFYIENVIRHLRSLIDNDNQEQILPFSNISFSQLSDYDNGTFEYTLHHHYSQQTLNPSISPFSAPSGLTHEKFMSNYNPTVGSWDLAYDVDLSTRIVPFIDIDIRDHTNSAYYLNSYAVDFFNHGSEASLILENQINPGETNNLLLDFLMMLSSIKTSLEIIIRNENEQATTNDIQFFQPLFEKISNIKETFAEKFYKAYPYARRR
;
A
#
# COMPACT_ATOMS: atom_id res chain seq x y z
N LEU A 1 11.06 30.22 22.01
CA LEU A 1 11.13 31.38 21.08
C LEU A 1 12.53 32.00 21.08
N GLN A 2 13.11 32.42 22.21
CA GLN A 2 14.48 32.96 22.25
C GLN A 2 15.57 32.14 21.48
N PRO A 3 15.62 30.80 21.56
CA PRO A 3 16.60 30.00 20.80
C PRO A 3 16.45 30.09 19.27
N ILE A 4 15.22 30.28 18.80
CA ILE A 4 14.87 30.38 17.37
C ILE A 4 15.34 31.74 16.79
N PHE A 5 15.44 32.77 17.64
CA PHE A 5 15.79 34.13 17.26
C PHE A 5 17.21 34.56 17.67
N SER A 6 17.95 33.73 18.41
CA SER A 6 19.28 34.08 18.95
C SER A 6 20.43 33.97 17.94
N SER A 7 20.18 33.57 16.69
CA SER A 7 21.19 33.62 15.63
C SER A 7 21.15 34.95 14.88
N ASN A 8 21.87 35.95 15.44
CA ASN A 8 22.21 37.26 14.87
C ASN A 8 21.07 38.23 14.46
N ASN A 9 21.09 39.38 15.16
CA ASN A 9 20.41 40.65 14.87
C ASN A 9 18.89 40.63 14.78
N THR A 10 18.21 40.94 15.89
CA THR A 10 16.89 41.60 15.81
C THR A 10 16.77 42.73 16.84
N SER A 11 16.40 43.89 16.31
CA SER A 11 15.85 45.04 17.01
C SER A 11 14.65 44.63 17.88
N THR A 12 14.61 45.15 19.10
CA THR A 12 13.51 45.03 20.06
C THR A 12 12.18 45.49 19.44
N PHE A 13 11.24 44.54 19.26
CA PHE A 13 9.84 44.86 19.04
C PHE A 13 9.16 45.06 20.40
N GLU A 14 8.72 46.28 20.70
CA GLU A 14 7.90 46.58 21.88
C GLU A 14 6.45 46.14 21.63
N TRP A 15 5.94 45.25 22.47
CA TRP A 15 4.54 44.84 22.48
C TRP A 15 3.72 45.89 23.24
N VAL A 16 2.70 46.47 22.60
CA VAL A 16 1.71 47.30 23.30
C VAL A 16 0.68 46.36 23.92
N THR A 17 0.68 46.25 25.25
CA THR A 17 -0.33 45.50 26.02
C THR A 17 -1.63 46.30 26.15
N PRO A 18 -2.80 45.79 25.74
CA PRO A 18 -4.09 46.30 26.18
C PRO A 18 -4.47 45.71 27.56
N ASN A 19 -5.15 46.53 28.36
CA ASN A 19 -5.47 46.35 29.78
C ASN A 19 -6.03 44.99 30.23
N ASP A 20 -5.71 44.66 31.49
CA ASP A 20 -6.16 43.53 32.30
C ASP A 20 -7.68 43.33 32.32
N ILE A 21 -8.14 42.25 31.68
CA ILE A 21 -9.40 41.57 32.00
C ILE A 21 -9.01 40.31 32.80
N PRO A 22 -9.76 39.86 33.84
CA PRO A 22 -9.39 38.67 34.59
C PRO A 22 -9.44 37.44 33.67
N ALA A 23 -8.28 37.00 33.18
CA ALA A 23 -8.16 35.81 32.35
C ALA A 23 -8.24 34.56 33.24
N THR A 24 -9.27 33.74 33.04
CA THR A 24 -9.33 32.39 33.61
C THR A 24 -8.27 31.54 32.92
N ARG A 25 -7.24 31.16 33.68
CA ARG A 25 -6.18 30.27 33.20
C ARG A 25 -6.79 28.89 32.94
N TYR A 26 -6.64 28.38 31.73
CA TYR A 26 -6.97 27.01 31.41
C TYR A 26 -6.05 26.07 32.21
N GLU A 27 -6.51 25.57 33.35
CA GLU A 27 -5.77 24.58 34.14
C GLU A 27 -6.08 23.17 33.62
N GLY A 28 -5.18 22.63 32.80
CA GLY A 28 -5.25 21.27 32.27
C GLY A 28 -5.01 20.17 33.33
N ARG A 29 -5.71 20.21 34.48
CA ARG A 29 -5.53 19.24 35.60
C ARG A 29 -6.61 18.15 35.71
N HIS A 30 -7.84 18.32 35.20
CA HIS A 30 -8.90 17.29 35.28
C HIS A 30 -9.72 17.11 33.98
N HIS A 31 -10.07 15.86 33.66
CA HIS A 31 -10.83 15.40 32.49
C HIS A 31 -12.31 15.76 32.61
N TRP A 32 -12.80 16.36 31.55
CA TRP A 32 -14.05 17.07 31.44
C TRP A 32 -15.32 16.23 31.34
N HIS A 33 -15.24 14.91 31.58
CA HIS A 33 -16.42 14.05 31.56
C HIS A 33 -16.68 13.25 32.83
N VAL A 34 -15.67 13.02 33.68
CA VAL A 34 -15.78 12.24 34.92
C VAL A 34 -14.57 12.65 35.78
N TYR A 35 -14.76 13.20 36.98
CA TYR A 35 -13.71 13.59 37.95
C TYR A 35 -12.47 12.65 37.98
N LYS A 36 -11.51 12.83 37.05
CA LYS A 36 -10.25 12.07 36.83
C LYS A 36 -9.27 12.96 36.06
N GLU A 37 -7.95 12.82 36.20
CA GLU A 37 -6.93 13.66 35.52
C GLU A 37 -7.06 13.68 33.97
N VAL A 38 -6.72 14.81 33.32
CA VAL A 38 -6.94 15.12 31.88
C VAL A 38 -6.48 13.99 30.96
N GLY A 39 -7.29 13.68 29.94
CA GLY A 39 -6.97 12.78 28.85
C GLY A 39 -7.35 13.41 27.51
N ASP A 40 -6.38 13.43 26.61
CA ASP A 40 -6.35 14.16 25.33
C ASP A 40 -7.36 13.68 24.27
N GLU A 41 -7.26 14.17 23.02
CA GLU A 41 -7.91 13.70 21.77
C GLU A 41 -8.11 12.16 21.68
N VAL A 42 -7.18 11.44 22.30
CA VAL A 42 -7.11 10.01 22.54
C VAL A 42 -8.35 9.43 23.27
N SER A 43 -9.09 10.25 24.01
CA SER A 43 -10.32 9.93 24.74
C SER A 43 -11.58 9.94 23.88
N ARG A 44 -11.62 10.67 22.74
CA ARG A 44 -12.78 10.77 21.82
C ARG A 44 -13.22 9.44 21.19
N ILE A 45 -12.30 8.48 21.09
CA ILE A 45 -12.59 7.16 20.48
C ILE A 45 -13.10 6.16 21.54
N ARG A 46 -13.19 6.57 22.82
CA ARG A 46 -14.08 5.91 23.78
C ARG A 46 -15.49 6.39 23.49
N GLY A 47 -16.25 5.65 22.69
CA GLY A 47 -17.70 5.83 22.61
C GLY A 47 -18.34 5.54 23.97
N ASP A 48 -18.32 6.52 24.87
CA ASP A 48 -18.89 6.43 26.21
C ASP A 48 -20.34 6.96 26.16
N ASP A 49 -21.22 6.23 25.47
CA ASP A 49 -22.64 6.27 25.80
C ASP A 49 -22.80 5.73 27.22
N ALA A 50 -23.54 6.43 28.10
CA ALA A 50 -23.86 5.93 29.44
C ALA A 50 -24.53 4.52 29.40
N GLN A 51 -25.21 4.19 28.30
CA GLN A 51 -25.71 2.84 28.01
C GLN A 51 -24.61 1.82 27.67
N TYR A 52 -23.50 2.23 27.06
CA TYR A 52 -22.34 1.39 26.75
C TYR A 52 -21.53 1.04 28.02
N ILE A 53 -21.45 1.96 28.98
CA ILE A 53 -20.82 1.72 30.30
C ILE A 53 -21.67 0.74 31.14
N GLN A 54 -23.00 0.84 31.10
CA GLN A 54 -23.88 -0.16 31.71
C GLN A 54 -23.78 -1.53 31.02
N ARG A 55 -23.60 -1.58 29.69
CA ARG A 55 -23.35 -2.82 28.93
C ARG A 55 -21.97 -3.43 29.21
N LYS A 56 -20.95 -2.62 29.52
CA LYS A 56 -19.59 -3.04 29.91
C LYS A 56 -19.56 -3.84 31.22
N LYS A 57 -20.52 -3.61 32.13
CA LYS A 57 -20.70 -4.39 33.36
C LYS A 57 -21.35 -5.77 33.12
N ASN A 58 -21.81 -6.06 31.91
CA ASN A 58 -22.47 -7.32 31.58
C ASN A 58 -21.44 -8.36 31.04
N PRO A 59 -21.08 -9.42 31.81
CA PRO A 59 -20.02 -10.35 31.45
C PRO A 59 -20.27 -11.10 30.12
N ARG A 60 -21.54 -11.27 29.71
CA ARG A 60 -21.92 -11.87 28.42
C ARG A 60 -21.51 -11.02 27.21
N PHE A 61 -21.54 -9.69 27.33
CA PHE A 61 -21.19 -8.77 26.24
C PHE A 61 -19.66 -8.67 26.04
N ARG A 62 -18.89 -8.69 27.15
CA ARG A 62 -17.41 -8.79 27.13
C ARG A 62 -16.95 -10.08 26.45
N GLY A 63 -17.62 -11.21 26.71
CA GLY A 63 -17.30 -12.51 26.10
C GLY A 63 -17.50 -12.50 24.58
N GLN A 64 -18.61 -11.95 24.08
CA GLN A 64 -18.94 -11.98 22.65
C GLN A 64 -18.08 -11.04 21.79
N GLN A 65 -17.79 -9.82 22.24
CA GLN A 65 -16.92 -8.90 21.47
C GLN A 65 -15.45 -9.32 21.50
N LYS A 66 -14.92 -9.78 22.65
CA LYS A 66 -13.58 -10.38 22.72
C LYS A 66 -13.48 -11.62 21.83
N GLN A 67 -14.48 -12.51 21.85
CA GLN A 67 -14.50 -13.67 20.95
C GLN A 67 -14.49 -13.25 19.49
N GLN A 68 -15.32 -12.28 19.06
CA GLN A 68 -15.35 -11.86 17.66
C GLN A 68 -14.03 -11.21 17.20
N TYR A 69 -13.43 -10.37 18.05
CA TYR A 69 -12.15 -9.72 17.80
C TYR A 69 -10.99 -10.73 17.67
N TYR A 70 -10.82 -11.62 18.66
CA TYR A 70 -9.79 -12.65 18.59
C TYR A 70 -10.05 -13.67 17.48
N THR A 71 -11.32 -14.01 17.22
CA THR A 71 -11.67 -14.90 16.10
C THR A 71 -11.31 -14.28 14.75
N TYR A 72 -11.44 -12.95 14.60
CA TYR A 72 -11.04 -12.24 13.39
C TYR A 72 -9.54 -12.38 13.14
N PHE A 73 -8.70 -11.97 14.10
CA PHE A 73 -7.24 -12.05 13.97
C PHE A 73 -6.74 -13.48 13.88
N THR A 74 -7.41 -14.42 14.56
CA THR A 74 -7.08 -15.85 14.44
C THR A 74 -7.35 -16.38 13.03
N LEU A 75 -8.51 -16.08 12.43
CA LEU A 75 -8.84 -16.56 11.08
C LEU A 75 -8.01 -15.87 10.00
N TYR A 76 -7.82 -14.55 10.10
CA TYR A 76 -7.00 -13.80 9.15
C TYR A 76 -5.52 -14.18 9.30
N GLY A 77 -5.02 -14.28 10.53
CA GLY A 77 -3.65 -14.73 10.86
C GLY A 77 -3.35 -16.16 10.39
N LYS A 78 -4.32 -17.09 10.51
CA LYS A 78 -4.19 -18.44 9.93
C LYS A 78 -3.97 -18.43 8.42
N SER A 79 -4.58 -17.48 7.70
CA SER A 79 -4.35 -17.35 6.26
C SER A 79 -3.05 -16.63 5.88
N LEU A 80 -2.37 -16.01 6.85
CA LEU A 80 -1.05 -15.38 6.69
C LEU A 80 0.10 -16.36 6.98
N THR A 81 -0.17 -17.41 7.77
CA THR A 81 0.82 -18.41 8.26
C THR A 81 0.67 -19.77 7.56
N SER A 82 0.33 -19.78 6.26
CA SER A 82 -0.10 -21.00 5.54
C SER A 82 0.81 -22.21 5.81
N ARG A 83 0.19 -23.33 6.23
CA ARG A 83 0.81 -24.56 6.74
C ARG A 83 1.68 -25.35 5.73
N ASP A 84 1.62 -25.02 4.44
CA ASP A 84 2.32 -25.76 3.38
C ASP A 84 3.58 -25.05 2.85
N ILE A 85 3.97 -23.93 3.44
CA ILE A 85 5.24 -23.28 3.10
C ILE A 85 6.32 -23.98 3.94
N LYS A 86 7.23 -24.71 3.28
CA LYS A 86 8.61 -24.82 3.79
C LYS A 86 9.13 -23.38 3.79
N ASP A 87 8.96 -22.69 4.92
CA ASP A 87 9.13 -21.24 5.03
C ASP A 87 10.58 -20.83 4.72
N ASN A 88 10.85 -20.46 3.47
CA ASN A 88 11.96 -19.57 3.12
C ASN A 88 11.64 -18.12 3.55
N GLN A 89 11.05 -17.95 4.73
CA GLN A 89 10.83 -16.67 5.41
C GLN A 89 11.61 -16.70 6.72
N MET A 90 12.10 -15.54 7.18
CA MET A 90 12.72 -15.38 8.51
C MET A 90 11.78 -15.92 9.59
N GLN A 91 11.96 -17.19 9.99
CA GLN A 91 11.36 -17.73 11.19
C GLN A 91 12.25 -17.30 12.35
N ILE A 92 11.78 -16.31 13.10
CA ILE A 92 12.45 -15.82 14.29
C ILE A 92 12.00 -16.70 15.46
N PHE A 93 12.92 -17.44 16.08
CA PHE A 93 12.59 -18.29 17.23
C PHE A 93 12.17 -17.46 18.44
N LEU A 94 11.12 -17.90 19.15
CA LEU A 94 10.67 -17.34 20.42
C LEU A 94 10.97 -18.34 21.56
N PRO A 95 11.44 -17.90 22.73
CA PRO A 95 11.46 -18.74 23.93
C PRO A 95 10.03 -19.09 24.35
N THR A 96 9.82 -20.33 24.79
CA THR A 96 8.50 -20.93 25.06
C THR A 96 7.85 -20.51 26.39
N THR A 97 8.25 -19.38 26.99
CA THR A 97 7.81 -18.99 28.32
C THR A 97 7.42 -17.51 28.38
N PHE A 98 6.18 -17.19 28.01
CA PHE A 98 5.53 -15.96 28.48
C PHE A 98 4.55 -16.35 29.59
N THR A 99 4.98 -16.19 30.83
CA THR A 99 4.11 -16.17 32.01
C THR A 99 3.13 -15.01 31.88
N SER A 100 1.85 -15.29 32.14
CA SER A 100 0.80 -14.29 32.29
C SER A 100 1.20 -13.23 33.32
N LEU A 101 0.93 -11.95 33.00
CA LEU A 101 1.07 -10.81 33.91
C LEU A 101 0.33 -11.06 35.24
N PRO A 102 0.83 -10.55 36.38
CA PRO A 102 0.25 -10.78 37.69
C PRO A 102 -1.03 -9.95 37.88
N ASP A 103 -2.10 -10.59 38.31
CA ASP A 103 -3.30 -9.92 38.81
C ASP A 103 -2.99 -9.25 40.16
N ASN A 104 -3.42 -8.00 40.30
CA ASN A 104 -3.35 -7.25 41.56
C ASN A 104 -4.26 -7.91 42.60
N GLU A 105 -3.67 -8.43 43.69
CA GLU A 105 -4.39 -8.79 44.91
C GLU A 105 -3.83 -8.01 46.11
N GLU A 106 -4.57 -6.97 46.51
CA GLU A 106 -4.59 -6.49 47.89
C GLU A 106 -5.73 -7.24 48.62
N ASN A 107 -5.38 -8.17 49.52
CA ASN A 107 -5.85 -8.24 50.91
C ASN A 107 -5.71 -9.65 51.52
N SER A 108 -4.83 -9.71 52.53
CA SER A 108 -5.08 -10.25 53.87
C SER A 108 -4.95 -11.76 54.17
N ILE A 109 -4.03 -12.02 55.12
CA ILE A 109 -4.05 -12.98 56.25
C ILE A 109 -3.30 -14.32 56.10
N GLU A 110 -2.13 -14.33 56.75
CA GLU A 110 -1.49 -15.36 57.60
C GLU A 110 -1.79 -16.86 57.39
N ARG A 111 -0.72 -17.64 57.16
CA ARG A 111 -0.21 -18.68 58.08
C ARG A 111 1.07 -19.39 57.60
N SER A 112 2.16 -19.10 58.32
CA SER A 112 3.22 -19.97 58.89
C SER A 112 3.56 -21.37 58.31
N ASP A 113 4.89 -21.56 58.14
CA ASP A 113 5.73 -22.76 58.39
C ASP A 113 5.57 -23.98 57.46
N SER A 114 6.59 -24.75 57.02
CA SER A 114 8.05 -24.85 57.19
C SER A 114 8.56 -25.96 56.23
N PRO A 115 9.88 -26.23 56.08
CA PRO A 115 10.47 -26.98 54.96
C PRO A 115 10.93 -28.42 55.30
N SER A 116 10.89 -29.33 54.32
CA SER A 116 11.62 -30.63 54.35
C SER A 116 11.57 -31.31 52.97
N SER A 117 12.66 -31.36 52.20
CA SER A 117 13.79 -32.33 52.23
C SER A 117 13.51 -33.71 51.62
N ALA A 118 14.30 -34.01 50.59
CA ALA A 118 14.96 -35.29 50.28
C ALA A 118 14.14 -36.51 49.77
N SER A 119 14.44 -36.85 48.52
CA SER A 119 14.73 -38.19 47.97
C SER A 119 14.10 -39.43 48.62
N ASP A 120 13.33 -40.21 47.84
CA ASP A 120 13.85 -41.50 47.40
C ASP A 120 13.10 -42.16 46.24
N SER A 121 13.87 -42.96 45.53
CA SER A 121 13.62 -43.68 44.29
C SER A 121 12.59 -44.82 44.37
N LYS A 122 11.79 -45.02 43.30
CA LYS A 122 11.52 -46.36 42.69
C LYS A 122 10.72 -46.31 41.38
N LYS A 123 11.35 -46.92 40.38
CA LYS A 123 10.89 -47.34 39.03
C LYS A 123 9.40 -47.69 38.92
N LYS A 124 8.70 -47.06 37.96
CA LYS A 124 7.58 -47.66 37.20
C LYS A 124 7.36 -46.96 35.84
N GLN A 125 7.62 -47.73 34.79
CA GLN A 125 7.05 -47.67 33.43
C GLN A 125 7.00 -46.32 32.69
N GLN A 126 7.92 -46.19 31.72
CA GLN A 126 7.79 -45.29 30.59
C GLN A 126 6.50 -45.59 29.79
N HIS A 127 5.49 -44.74 29.91
CA HIS A 127 4.50 -44.56 28.85
C HIS A 127 4.88 -43.32 28.03
N LYS A 128 5.48 -43.56 26.86
CA LYS A 128 5.54 -42.58 25.76
C LYS A 128 4.10 -42.16 25.43
N LYS A 129 3.69 -40.97 25.85
CA LYS A 129 2.46 -40.32 25.33
C LYS A 129 2.73 -39.95 23.88
N GLN A 130 2.27 -40.80 22.97
CA GLN A 130 2.09 -40.45 21.56
C GLN A 130 1.14 -39.25 21.46
N PRO A 131 1.34 -38.33 20.49
CA PRO A 131 0.37 -37.28 20.22
C PRO A 131 -0.96 -37.93 19.82
N ASN A 132 -2.06 -37.43 20.40
CA ASN A 132 -3.42 -37.86 20.07
C ASN A 132 -3.63 -37.71 18.56
N LYS A 133 -3.58 -38.83 17.82
CA LYS A 133 -4.03 -38.93 16.44
C LYS A 133 -5.49 -38.51 16.40
N ILE A 134 -5.75 -37.38 15.76
CA ILE A 134 -7.09 -37.00 15.31
C ILE A 134 -7.59 -38.18 14.44
N GLN A 135 -8.64 -38.86 14.88
CA GLN A 135 -9.29 -39.90 14.09
C GLN A 135 -9.91 -39.24 12.87
N LEU A 136 -9.23 -39.34 11.73
CA LEU A 136 -9.80 -39.05 10.41
C LEU A 136 -11.04 -39.92 10.21
N LYS A 137 -12.10 -39.33 9.65
CA LYS A 137 -13.33 -40.09 9.38
C LYS A 137 -12.99 -41.21 8.38
N LYS A 138 -13.61 -42.39 8.51
CA LYS A 138 -13.41 -43.54 7.60
C LYS A 138 -13.51 -43.14 6.11
N SER A 139 -14.35 -42.16 5.78
CA SER A 139 -14.49 -41.62 4.42
C SER A 139 -13.25 -40.88 3.91
N GLU A 140 -12.54 -40.13 4.77
CA GLU A 140 -11.31 -39.42 4.39
C GLU A 140 -10.15 -40.38 4.17
N ILE A 141 -10.10 -41.45 4.97
CA ILE A 141 -9.13 -42.55 4.79
C ILE A 141 -9.36 -43.24 3.45
N ILE A 142 -10.63 -43.57 3.11
CA ILE A 142 -10.99 -44.24 1.86
C ILE A 142 -10.74 -43.33 0.64
N ILE A 143 -11.01 -42.03 0.73
CA ILE A 143 -10.71 -41.08 -0.37
C ILE A 143 -9.20 -41.01 -0.59
N LYS A 144 -8.42 -40.91 0.50
CA LYS A 144 -6.96 -40.87 0.45
C LYS A 144 -6.39 -42.17 -0.14
N GLU A 145 -6.87 -43.32 0.32
CA GLU A 145 -6.51 -44.63 -0.21
C GLU A 145 -6.92 -44.81 -1.68
N ASN A 146 -8.07 -44.28 -2.12
CA ASN A 146 -8.50 -44.39 -3.52
C ASN A 146 -7.73 -43.44 -4.45
N THR A 147 -7.35 -42.25 -3.96
CA THR A 147 -6.44 -41.36 -4.70
C THR A 147 -5.03 -41.95 -4.77
N GLU A 148 -4.55 -42.56 -3.68
CA GLU A 148 -3.28 -43.29 -3.66
C GLU A 148 -3.33 -44.50 -4.60
N ARG A 149 -4.42 -45.29 -4.61
CA ARG A 149 -4.59 -46.41 -5.56
C ARG A 149 -4.63 -45.97 -7.02
N LYS A 150 -5.27 -44.84 -7.34
CA LYS A 150 -5.30 -44.30 -8.72
C LYS A 150 -3.92 -43.77 -9.14
N MET A 151 -3.20 -43.10 -8.25
CA MET A 151 -1.82 -42.69 -8.50
C MET A 151 -0.91 -43.91 -8.65
N ASN A 152 -1.01 -44.90 -7.77
CA ASN A 152 -0.23 -46.13 -7.82
C ASN A 152 -0.51 -46.90 -9.12
N LYS A 153 -1.78 -47.03 -9.54
CA LYS A 153 -2.11 -47.69 -10.81
C LYS A 153 -1.54 -46.95 -12.04
N CYS A 154 -1.62 -45.62 -12.06
CA CYS A 154 -1.01 -44.81 -13.12
C CYS A 154 0.54 -44.93 -13.11
N MET A 155 1.15 -45.00 -11.92
CA MET A 155 2.57 -45.25 -11.77
C MET A 155 2.96 -46.68 -12.19
N ASP A 156 2.14 -47.68 -11.94
CA ASP A 156 2.36 -49.07 -12.36
C ASP A 156 2.31 -49.19 -13.90
N ASP A 157 1.35 -48.51 -14.54
CA ASP A 157 1.24 -48.49 -16.01
C ASP A 157 2.43 -47.76 -16.65
N GLU A 158 2.84 -46.59 -16.11
CA GLU A 158 4.00 -45.84 -16.61
C GLU A 158 5.34 -46.53 -16.30
N THR A 159 5.47 -47.22 -15.16
CA THR A 159 6.68 -47.99 -14.86
C THR A 159 6.83 -49.18 -15.80
N HIS A 160 5.74 -49.86 -16.18
CA HIS A 160 5.78 -50.91 -17.19
C HIS A 160 6.19 -50.37 -18.57
N GLU A 161 5.66 -49.21 -18.98
CA GLU A 161 6.05 -48.54 -20.23
C GLU A 161 7.53 -48.12 -20.20
N ARG A 162 8.04 -47.65 -19.05
CA ARG A 162 9.47 -47.37 -18.85
C ARG A 162 10.32 -48.62 -19.06
N THR A 163 9.95 -49.76 -18.46
CA THR A 163 10.73 -51.00 -18.61
C THR A 163 10.81 -51.41 -20.08
N ASN A 164 9.74 -51.23 -20.85
CA ASN A 164 9.72 -51.48 -22.29
C ASN A 164 10.68 -50.54 -23.06
N VAL A 165 10.72 -49.25 -22.71
CA VAL A 165 11.69 -48.30 -23.28
C VAL A 165 13.13 -48.71 -22.94
N GLU A 166 13.41 -49.14 -21.71
CA GLU A 166 14.74 -49.59 -21.30
C GLU A 166 15.20 -50.87 -22.01
N VAL A 167 14.29 -51.81 -22.25
CA VAL A 167 14.59 -53.04 -23.00
C VAL A 167 14.93 -52.70 -24.45
N ARG A 168 14.15 -51.83 -25.10
CA ARG A 168 14.43 -51.39 -26.47
C ARG A 168 15.74 -50.61 -26.58
N LEU A 169 16.06 -49.74 -25.62
CA LEU A 169 17.34 -49.05 -25.57
C LEU A 169 18.55 -50.00 -25.48
N LYS A 170 18.40 -51.17 -24.84
CA LYS A 170 19.46 -52.20 -24.80
C LYS A 170 19.64 -52.97 -26.10
N GLN A 171 18.64 -52.95 -26.99
CA GLN A 171 18.68 -53.61 -28.31
C GLN A 171 19.38 -52.74 -29.37
N ILE A 172 19.54 -51.44 -29.12
CA ILE A 172 20.24 -50.52 -30.00
C ILE A 172 21.76 -50.70 -29.78
N PRO A 173 22.59 -50.83 -30.86
CA PRO A 173 24.04 -50.92 -30.74
C PRO A 173 24.64 -49.74 -29.96
N THR A 174 25.67 -49.98 -29.14
CA THR A 174 26.26 -48.98 -28.25
C THR A 174 26.83 -47.74 -28.93
N ASP A 175 27.11 -47.83 -30.23
CA ASP A 175 27.69 -46.76 -31.04
C ASP A 175 26.64 -45.98 -31.85
N ASN A 176 25.38 -46.43 -31.85
CA ASN A 176 24.29 -45.80 -32.60
C ASN A 176 23.44 -44.89 -31.71
N TYR A 177 24.04 -43.76 -31.32
CA TYR A 177 23.43 -42.81 -30.40
C TYR A 177 22.19 -42.09 -30.96
N SER A 178 22.07 -41.92 -32.28
CA SER A 178 20.96 -41.21 -32.91
C SER A 178 19.63 -41.92 -32.67
N ASP A 179 19.55 -43.21 -33.02
CA ASP A 179 18.34 -44.01 -32.88
C ASP A 179 17.90 -44.14 -31.41
N ALA A 180 18.86 -44.15 -30.48
CA ALA A 180 18.58 -44.18 -29.04
C ALA A 180 17.96 -42.88 -28.53
N ILE A 181 18.37 -41.73 -29.08
CA ILE A 181 17.81 -40.42 -28.75
C ILE A 181 16.40 -40.29 -29.35
N ASP A 182 16.23 -40.68 -30.62
CA ASP A 182 14.94 -40.59 -31.32
C ASP A 182 13.87 -41.47 -30.66
N LEU A 183 14.24 -42.67 -30.19
CA LEU A 183 13.35 -43.56 -29.44
C LEU A 183 12.86 -42.90 -28.13
N ILE A 184 13.72 -42.16 -27.43
CA ILE A 184 13.33 -41.46 -26.21
C ILE A 184 12.39 -40.30 -26.55
N ASP A 185 12.67 -39.56 -27.64
CA ASP A 185 11.84 -38.43 -28.06
C ASP A 185 10.44 -38.82 -28.53
N GLU A 186 10.29 -39.96 -29.22
CA GLU A 186 8.99 -40.51 -29.60
C GLU A 186 8.14 -40.86 -28.36
N ARG A 187 8.78 -41.33 -27.29
CA ARG A 187 8.10 -41.91 -26.11
C ARG A 187 7.94 -40.94 -24.95
N LEU A 188 8.73 -39.88 -24.89
CA LEU A 188 8.69 -38.87 -23.84
C LEU A 188 7.28 -38.28 -23.59
N PRO A 189 6.44 -38.01 -24.61
CA PRO A 189 5.08 -37.47 -24.42
C PRO A 189 4.10 -38.41 -23.69
N ASN A 190 4.38 -39.71 -23.66
CA ASN A 190 3.47 -40.70 -23.05
C ASN A 190 3.53 -40.69 -21.51
N PHE A 191 4.64 -40.22 -20.93
CA PHE A 191 4.85 -40.20 -19.49
C PHE A 191 4.34 -38.90 -18.86
N LYS A 192 3.38 -38.99 -17.94
CA LYS A 192 2.79 -37.86 -17.20
C LYS A 192 3.44 -37.64 -15.84
N THR A 193 4.06 -38.66 -15.24
CA THR A 193 4.76 -38.52 -13.96
C THR A 193 6.11 -37.82 -14.15
N SER A 194 6.34 -36.75 -13.37
CA SER A 194 7.56 -35.93 -13.45
C SER A 194 8.84 -36.69 -13.14
N THR A 195 8.80 -37.68 -12.23
CA THR A 195 9.97 -38.48 -11.83
C THR A 195 10.48 -39.38 -12.96
N ILE A 196 9.58 -40.11 -13.62
CA ILE A 196 9.92 -41.02 -14.72
C ILE A 196 10.40 -40.21 -15.95
N ARG A 197 9.72 -39.10 -16.28
CA ARG A 197 10.17 -38.18 -17.33
C ARG A 197 11.59 -37.68 -17.07
N LEU A 198 11.87 -37.33 -15.82
CA LEU A 198 13.17 -36.82 -15.43
C LEU A 198 14.29 -37.86 -15.58
N GLU A 199 14.05 -39.12 -15.20
CA GLU A 199 15.02 -40.19 -15.41
C GLU A 199 15.29 -40.46 -16.90
N LEU A 200 14.25 -40.46 -17.74
CA LEU A 200 14.39 -40.61 -19.19
C LEU A 200 15.16 -39.44 -19.81
N LEU A 201 14.88 -38.21 -19.38
CA LEU A 201 15.61 -37.01 -19.80
C LEU A 201 17.08 -37.05 -19.36
N LYS A 202 17.38 -37.49 -18.13
CA LYS A 202 18.76 -37.72 -17.66
C LYS A 202 19.49 -38.73 -18.54
N LYS A 203 18.79 -39.80 -18.97
CA LYS A 203 19.35 -40.82 -19.87
C LYS A 203 19.56 -40.29 -21.29
N LYS A 204 18.62 -39.51 -21.83
CA LYS A 204 18.76 -38.79 -23.10
C LYS A 204 19.96 -37.85 -23.10
N PHE A 205 20.10 -37.09 -22.01
CA PHE A 205 21.24 -36.19 -21.79
C PHE A 205 22.58 -36.93 -21.83
N ASP A 206 22.69 -38.06 -21.13
CA ASP A 206 23.91 -38.88 -21.13
C ASP A 206 24.24 -39.45 -22.53
N LEU A 207 23.21 -39.82 -23.31
CA LEU A 207 23.38 -40.29 -24.70
C LEU A 207 23.83 -39.18 -25.64
N GLN A 208 23.19 -38.01 -25.59
CA GLN A 208 23.58 -36.83 -26.37
C GLN A 208 25.03 -36.42 -26.09
N ARG A 209 25.44 -36.46 -24.81
CA ARG A 209 26.83 -36.22 -24.39
C ARG A 209 27.81 -37.21 -25.02
N LYS A 210 27.52 -38.51 -24.95
CA LYS A 210 28.39 -39.54 -25.55
C LYS A 210 28.48 -39.37 -27.06
N TYR A 211 27.38 -39.01 -27.71
CA TYR A 211 27.34 -38.75 -29.14
C TYR A 211 28.22 -37.56 -29.53
N LEU A 212 28.08 -36.42 -28.81
CA LEU A 212 28.91 -35.22 -29.01
C LEU A 212 30.41 -35.52 -28.87
N ARG A 213 30.82 -36.32 -27.86
CA ARG A 213 32.21 -36.77 -27.70
C ARG A 213 32.68 -37.68 -28.84
N SER A 214 31.82 -38.55 -29.37
CA SER A 214 32.18 -39.45 -30.48
C SER A 214 32.42 -38.71 -31.79
N LEU A 215 31.60 -37.69 -32.09
CA LEU A 215 31.72 -36.90 -33.32
C LEU A 215 33.02 -36.09 -33.35
N LYS A 216 33.45 -35.54 -32.21
CA LYS A 216 34.70 -34.75 -32.14
C LYS A 216 35.98 -35.59 -32.18
N LYS A 217 35.93 -36.89 -31.85
CA LYS A 217 37.08 -37.80 -32.02
C LYS A 217 37.45 -38.03 -33.49
N LYS A 218 36.59 -37.65 -34.44
CA LYS A 218 36.89 -37.69 -35.87
C LYS A 218 37.75 -36.47 -36.25
N HIS A 219 38.93 -36.69 -36.83
CA HIS A 219 39.85 -35.64 -37.25
C HIS A 219 39.32 -34.72 -38.37
N SER A 220 38.32 -35.15 -39.13
CA SER A 220 37.64 -34.34 -40.16
C SER A 220 36.14 -34.68 -40.19
N LEU A 221 35.29 -33.69 -39.91
CA LEU A 221 33.82 -33.80 -39.99
C LEU A 221 33.34 -33.48 -41.41
N THR A 222 32.45 -34.31 -41.97
CA THR A 222 31.76 -33.99 -43.23
C THR A 222 30.78 -32.83 -43.05
N ILE A 223 30.30 -32.24 -44.14
CA ILE A 223 29.30 -31.15 -44.09
C ILE A 223 28.02 -31.61 -43.36
N GLU A 224 27.57 -32.84 -43.61
CA GLU A 224 26.42 -33.43 -42.91
C GLU A 224 26.69 -33.65 -41.42
N GLU A 225 27.90 -34.07 -41.05
CA GLU A 225 28.28 -34.26 -39.65
C GLU A 225 28.40 -32.92 -38.90
N LYS A 226 28.82 -31.85 -39.57
CA LYS A 226 28.79 -30.49 -39.01
C LYS A 226 27.35 -30.03 -38.74
N SER A 227 26.44 -30.20 -39.69
CA SER A 227 25.01 -29.87 -39.49
C SER A 227 24.37 -30.73 -38.39
N LYS A 228 24.71 -32.02 -38.31
CA LYS A 228 24.26 -32.92 -37.23
C LYS A 228 24.80 -32.49 -35.87
N LEU A 229 26.06 -32.04 -35.80
CA LEU A 229 26.68 -31.54 -34.57
C LEU A 229 25.96 -30.29 -34.06
N GLU A 230 25.57 -29.38 -34.93
CA GLU A 230 24.76 -28.21 -34.55
C GLU A 230 23.36 -28.61 -34.04
N LEU A 231 22.67 -29.50 -34.75
CA LEU A 231 21.36 -30.02 -34.31
C LEU A 231 21.46 -30.77 -32.97
N LEU A 232 22.54 -31.51 -32.73
CA LEU A 232 22.81 -32.18 -31.46
C LEU A 232 23.06 -31.20 -30.32
N GLN A 233 23.79 -30.12 -30.55
CA GLN A 233 23.97 -29.06 -29.56
C GLN A 233 22.63 -28.40 -29.21
N ILE A 234 21.79 -28.12 -30.21
CA ILE A 234 20.44 -27.57 -29.98
C ILE A 234 19.58 -28.56 -29.19
N GLY A 235 19.57 -29.84 -29.58
CA GLY A 235 18.85 -30.90 -28.89
C GLY A 235 19.34 -31.13 -27.45
N PHE A 236 20.63 -30.93 -27.20
CA PHE A 236 21.25 -30.98 -25.88
C PHE A 236 20.73 -29.83 -24.99
N PHE A 237 20.72 -28.60 -25.49
CA PHE A 237 20.16 -27.44 -24.79
C PHE A 237 18.65 -27.59 -24.53
N ALA A 238 17.89 -28.12 -25.49
CA ALA A 238 16.46 -28.39 -25.32
C ALA A 238 16.21 -29.40 -24.18
N THR A 239 16.98 -30.50 -24.15
CA THR A 239 16.88 -31.54 -23.11
C THR A 239 17.27 -30.96 -21.74
N MET A 240 18.32 -30.14 -21.68
CA MET A 240 18.71 -29.43 -20.47
C MET A 240 17.62 -28.49 -19.96
N THR A 241 16.93 -27.80 -20.87
CA THR A 241 15.81 -26.92 -20.50
C THR A 241 14.71 -27.70 -19.78
N GLU A 242 14.35 -28.88 -20.32
CA GLU A 242 13.33 -29.73 -19.72
C GLU A 242 13.75 -30.32 -18.38
N ILE A 243 15.01 -30.77 -18.25
CA ILE A 243 15.57 -31.26 -16.96
C ILE A 243 15.51 -30.15 -15.92
N VAL A 244 16.04 -28.97 -16.27
CA VAL A 244 16.02 -27.81 -15.40
C VAL A 244 14.58 -27.41 -15.05
N HIS A 245 13.60 -27.65 -15.91
CA HIS A 245 12.19 -27.37 -15.61
C HIS A 245 11.61 -28.28 -14.53
N LEU A 246 12.05 -29.54 -14.48
CA LEU A 246 11.54 -30.58 -13.59
C LEU A 246 12.30 -30.71 -12.26
N GLU A 247 13.59 -30.34 -12.22
CA GLU A 247 14.45 -30.40 -11.02
C GLU A 247 14.94 -29.00 -10.60
N ASN A 248 15.48 -28.88 -9.37
CA ASN A 248 16.13 -27.66 -8.92
C ASN A 248 17.45 -27.47 -9.69
N VAL A 249 17.66 -26.27 -10.22
CA VAL A 249 18.88 -25.87 -10.95
C VAL A 249 20.13 -26.30 -10.19
N GLU A 250 20.19 -26.02 -8.89
CA GLU A 250 21.38 -26.31 -8.09
C GLU A 250 21.67 -27.80 -7.96
N ASP A 251 20.64 -28.63 -7.84
CA ASP A 251 20.79 -30.09 -7.73
C ASP A 251 21.24 -30.69 -9.07
N VAL A 252 20.60 -30.27 -10.18
CA VAL A 252 20.99 -30.66 -11.55
C VAL A 252 22.45 -30.31 -11.80
N PHE A 253 22.82 -29.10 -11.42
CA PHE A 253 24.14 -28.56 -11.69
C PHE A 253 25.20 -29.08 -10.73
N ALA A 254 24.89 -29.36 -9.46
CA ALA A 254 25.83 -29.94 -8.51
C ALA A 254 26.14 -31.41 -8.85
N GLU A 255 25.12 -32.21 -9.17
CA GLU A 255 25.27 -33.63 -9.50
C GLU A 255 26.08 -33.82 -10.80
N LYS A 256 25.97 -32.86 -11.74
CA LYS A 256 26.59 -32.96 -13.07
C LYS A 256 27.77 -32.01 -13.29
N ARG A 257 28.20 -31.27 -12.25
CA ARG A 257 29.26 -30.25 -12.30
C ARG A 257 30.52 -30.73 -13.01
N LYS A 258 31.11 -31.82 -12.51
CA LYS A 258 32.35 -32.39 -13.04
C LYS A 258 32.23 -32.76 -14.52
N TYR A 259 31.07 -33.26 -14.93
CA TYR A 259 30.84 -33.69 -16.32
C TYR A 259 30.63 -32.52 -17.29
N MET A 260 30.05 -31.43 -16.81
CA MET A 260 29.81 -30.22 -17.58
C MET A 260 31.07 -29.35 -17.68
N GLU A 261 31.84 -29.25 -16.59
CA GLU A 261 33.20 -28.69 -16.59
C GLU A 261 34.06 -29.41 -17.64
N ASP A 262 34.09 -30.76 -17.66
CA ASP A 262 34.76 -31.52 -18.72
C ASP A 262 34.27 -31.16 -20.15
N LEU A 263 32.97 -30.94 -20.36
CA LEU A 263 32.37 -30.63 -21.68
C LEU A 263 32.72 -29.21 -22.16
N VAL A 264 32.81 -28.26 -21.24
CA VAL A 264 33.11 -26.83 -21.48
C VAL A 264 34.62 -26.58 -21.58
N ASP A 265 35.42 -27.34 -20.82
CA ASP A 265 36.89 -27.27 -20.84
C ASP A 265 37.50 -28.04 -22.03
N ASP A 266 36.90 -29.15 -22.47
CA ASP A 266 37.33 -29.88 -23.68
C ASP A 266 36.96 -29.16 -25.01
N SER A 267 36.48 -27.91 -24.99
CA SER A 267 36.01 -27.11 -26.14
C SER A 267 34.95 -27.80 -27.03
N VAL A 268 34.16 -28.74 -26.49
CA VAL A 268 33.15 -29.51 -27.25
C VAL A 268 31.85 -28.71 -27.41
N LEU A 269 31.48 -27.94 -26.40
CA LEU A 269 30.41 -26.95 -26.48
C LEU A 269 30.97 -25.59 -26.90
N ASP A 270 30.24 -24.93 -27.79
CA ASP A 270 30.43 -23.50 -28.06
C ASP A 270 30.04 -22.69 -26.80
N ARG A 271 31.04 -22.08 -26.16
CA ARG A 271 30.87 -21.30 -24.92
C ARG A 271 29.93 -20.11 -25.13
N GLU A 272 29.96 -19.46 -26.30
CA GLU A 272 29.06 -18.35 -26.62
C GLU A 272 27.61 -18.83 -26.66
N LYS A 273 27.34 -19.94 -27.37
CA LYS A 273 26.00 -20.55 -27.44
C LYS A 273 25.51 -21.03 -26.07
N TRP A 274 26.39 -21.54 -25.22
CA TRP A 274 26.07 -21.96 -23.86
C TRP A 274 25.66 -20.78 -22.97
N TYR A 275 26.44 -19.70 -22.94
CA TYR A 275 26.11 -18.50 -22.17
C TYR A 275 24.84 -17.83 -22.70
N ARG A 276 24.67 -17.77 -24.02
CA ARG A 276 23.44 -17.29 -24.65
C ARG A 276 22.22 -18.10 -24.21
N PHE A 277 22.32 -19.43 -24.24
CA PHE A 277 21.26 -20.32 -23.77
C PHE A 277 20.89 -20.08 -22.30
N GLN A 278 21.90 -19.92 -21.43
CA GLN A 278 21.67 -19.62 -20.01
C GLN A 278 20.90 -18.31 -19.81
N MET A 279 21.27 -17.24 -20.53
CA MET A 279 20.61 -15.94 -20.46
C MET A 279 19.22 -15.91 -21.14
N GLU A 280 18.99 -16.66 -22.22
CA GLU A 280 17.69 -16.68 -22.91
C GLU A 280 16.66 -17.61 -22.25
N LYS A 281 17.07 -18.83 -21.87
CA LYS A 281 16.15 -19.91 -21.46
C LYS A 281 16.19 -20.21 -19.97
N ILE A 282 17.31 -19.93 -19.29
CA ILE A 282 17.51 -20.24 -17.87
C ILE A 282 17.57 -18.97 -17.00
N ASN A 283 17.47 -17.76 -17.56
CA ASN A 283 17.63 -16.47 -16.85
C ASN A 283 17.04 -16.41 -15.44
N SER A 284 15.78 -16.81 -15.30
CA SER A 284 15.03 -16.69 -14.06
C SER A 284 15.42 -17.71 -12.99
N ARG A 285 16.07 -18.79 -13.40
CA ARG A 285 16.58 -19.84 -12.52
C ARG A 285 18.09 -19.76 -12.32
N LEU A 286 18.77 -18.74 -12.86
CA LEU A 286 20.21 -18.55 -12.63
C LEU A 286 20.50 -18.40 -11.13
N PRO A 287 21.60 -18.98 -10.63
CA PRO A 287 21.96 -18.89 -9.22
C PRO A 287 22.24 -17.44 -8.83
N ARG A 288 21.67 -17.03 -7.71
CA ARG A 288 21.82 -15.69 -7.13
C ARG A 288 22.83 -15.75 -5.98
N ARG A 289 24.06 -16.18 -6.29
CA ARG A 289 25.15 -16.39 -5.32
C ARG A 289 25.80 -15.06 -4.89
N GLU A 290 25.00 -14.18 -4.34
CA GLU A 290 25.47 -13.17 -3.40
C GLU A 290 24.71 -13.36 -2.07
N GLN A 291 25.28 -14.27 -1.27
CA GLN A 291 25.29 -14.29 0.19
C GLN A 291 23.94 -14.28 0.91
N GLY A 292 23.41 -15.49 1.08
CA GLY A 292 22.78 -15.81 2.36
C GLY A 292 23.88 -16.09 3.39
N ILE A 293 24.02 -15.28 4.45
CA ILE A 293 24.97 -15.58 5.54
C ILE A 293 24.21 -16.39 6.59
N ARG A 294 24.70 -17.56 6.97
CA ARG A 294 24.10 -18.28 8.10
C ARG A 294 24.19 -17.41 9.34
N ASP A 295 23.04 -17.09 9.91
CA ASP A 295 22.93 -16.23 11.08
C ASP A 295 22.22 -16.98 12.20
N SER A 296 22.71 -16.84 13.43
CA SER A 296 22.16 -17.53 14.61
C SER A 296 20.84 -16.93 15.10
N ARG A 297 20.51 -15.70 14.71
CA ARG A 297 19.29 -14.98 15.12
C ARG A 297 18.03 -15.47 14.40
N VAL A 298 18.18 -16.26 13.35
CA VAL A 298 17.10 -16.77 12.48
C VAL A 298 17.07 -18.30 12.46
N ALA A 299 15.97 -18.88 11.95
CA ALA A 299 15.82 -20.32 11.91
C ALA A 299 16.92 -21.02 11.08
N ALA A 300 17.35 -22.21 11.53
CA ALA A 300 18.49 -22.92 10.96
C ALA A 300 18.28 -23.35 9.49
N ASP A 301 17.02 -23.43 9.04
CA ASP A 301 16.59 -23.72 7.68
C ASP A 301 16.41 -22.47 6.81
N PHE A 302 16.46 -21.28 7.39
CA PHE A 302 16.39 -20.01 6.67
C PHE A 302 17.77 -19.35 6.56
N ILE A 303 18.13 -18.91 5.36
CA ILE A 303 19.39 -18.20 5.13
C ILE A 303 19.07 -16.75 4.73
N PRO A 304 19.37 -15.75 5.58
CA PRO A 304 19.08 -14.35 5.35
C PRO A 304 20.02 -13.74 4.31
N ASP A 305 19.49 -12.90 3.43
CA ASP A 305 20.26 -12.14 2.44
C ASP A 305 21.26 -11.20 3.15
N GLY A 306 22.40 -10.86 2.52
CA GLY A 306 23.42 -10.00 3.14
C GLY A 306 22.88 -8.68 3.71
N TRP A 307 21.97 -8.02 2.99
CA TRP A 307 21.30 -6.80 3.46
C TRP A 307 20.40 -7.03 4.68
N GLN A 308 19.84 -8.24 4.85
CA GLN A 308 19.04 -8.60 6.02
C GLN A 308 19.93 -8.79 7.24
N VAL A 309 21.14 -9.32 7.07
CA VAL A 309 22.13 -9.47 8.15
C VAL A 309 22.63 -8.10 8.59
N GLU A 310 22.93 -7.21 7.63
CA GLU A 310 23.24 -5.81 7.90
C GLU A 310 22.12 -5.12 8.68
N PHE A 311 20.86 -5.34 8.29
CA PHE A 311 19.70 -4.86 9.02
C PHE A 311 19.66 -5.38 10.47
N LEU A 312 19.86 -6.68 10.68
CA LEU A 312 19.86 -7.28 12.02
C LEU A 312 20.98 -6.67 12.89
N ASN A 313 22.18 -6.49 12.34
CA ASN A 313 23.30 -5.85 13.03
C ASN A 313 22.98 -4.40 13.42
N ALA A 314 22.35 -3.63 12.54
CA ALA A 314 21.97 -2.26 12.82
C ALA A 314 20.88 -2.17 13.91
N VAL A 315 19.96 -3.15 13.99
CA VAL A 315 18.98 -3.23 15.08
C VAL A 315 19.65 -3.53 16.42
N ASP A 316 20.57 -4.50 16.46
CA ASP A 316 21.32 -4.84 17.68
C ASP A 316 22.22 -3.69 18.16
N ALA A 317 22.69 -2.86 17.23
CA ALA A 317 23.45 -1.63 17.53
C ALA A 317 22.57 -0.41 17.83
N GLU A 318 21.24 -0.59 17.96
CA GLU A 318 20.26 0.46 18.23
C GLU A 318 20.31 1.66 17.26
N GLN A 319 20.70 1.41 16.02
CA GLN A 319 20.80 2.42 14.97
C GLN A 319 19.43 2.72 14.36
N SER A 320 19.25 3.93 13.83
CA SER A 320 18.13 4.22 12.92
C SER A 320 18.44 3.63 11.54
N ILE A 321 17.44 3.12 10.83
CA ILE A 321 17.64 2.36 9.59
C ILE A 321 16.69 2.86 8.51
N ILE A 322 17.21 3.07 7.29
CA ILE A 322 16.39 3.30 6.10
C ILE A 322 16.67 2.19 5.11
N ILE A 323 15.64 1.42 4.75
CA ILE A 323 15.73 0.34 3.78
C ILE A 323 14.95 0.71 2.53
N VAL A 324 15.64 0.71 1.39
CA VAL A 324 15.03 0.78 0.07
C VAL A 324 15.26 -0.57 -0.63
N ALA A 325 14.21 -1.38 -0.69
CA ALA A 325 14.24 -2.69 -1.34
C ALA A 325 12.92 -3.00 -2.04
N PRO A 326 12.89 -3.66 -3.21
CA PRO A 326 11.67 -3.95 -3.95
C PRO A 326 10.54 -4.57 -3.13
N THR A 327 9.28 -4.40 -3.54
CA THR A 327 8.15 -5.15 -2.97
C THR A 327 8.38 -6.66 -3.10
N ALA A 328 7.97 -7.42 -2.08
CA ALA A 328 8.21 -8.86 -1.91
C ALA A 328 9.66 -9.30 -1.54
N SER A 329 10.58 -8.38 -1.28
CA SER A 329 11.94 -8.68 -0.75
C SER A 329 11.97 -9.11 0.72
N GLY A 330 10.87 -9.00 1.47
CA GLY A 330 10.81 -9.43 2.88
C GLY A 330 11.07 -8.34 3.92
N LYS A 331 11.14 -7.05 3.54
CA LYS A 331 11.30 -5.89 4.44
C LYS A 331 10.46 -5.96 5.72
N THR A 332 9.15 -6.15 5.59
CA THR A 332 8.20 -6.21 6.73
C THR A 332 8.47 -7.39 7.67
N TYR A 333 8.99 -8.51 7.16
CA TYR A 333 9.34 -9.65 8.01
C TYR A 333 10.64 -9.40 8.77
N ALA A 334 11.62 -8.74 8.13
CA ALA A 334 12.85 -8.32 8.80
C ALA A 334 12.55 -7.37 9.96
N SER A 335 11.63 -6.41 9.79
CA SER A 335 11.30 -5.45 10.86
C SER A 335 10.64 -6.07 12.11
N TYR A 336 10.10 -7.29 12.02
CA TYR A 336 9.63 -8.00 13.22
C TYR A 336 10.75 -8.40 14.17
N TYR A 337 12.00 -8.42 13.71
CA TYR A 337 13.15 -8.59 14.60
C TYR A 337 13.28 -7.42 15.59
N ALA A 338 13.04 -6.18 15.17
CA ALA A 338 13.04 -5.02 16.07
C ALA A 338 11.94 -5.13 17.15
N MET A 339 10.77 -5.68 16.81
CA MET A 339 9.73 -5.97 17.81
C MET A 339 10.20 -7.00 18.83
N LYS A 340 10.87 -8.07 18.38
CA LYS A 340 11.44 -9.09 19.27
C LYS A 340 12.51 -8.48 20.18
N HIS A 341 13.44 -7.71 19.63
CA HIS A 341 14.50 -7.02 20.38
C HIS A 341 13.92 -6.18 21.52
N VAL A 342 12.89 -5.38 21.25
CA VAL A 342 12.19 -4.59 22.29
C VAL A 342 11.48 -5.47 23.32
N LEU A 343 10.85 -6.58 22.90
CA LEU A 343 10.13 -7.48 23.81
C LEU A 343 11.08 -8.24 24.76
N GLU A 344 12.26 -8.61 24.27
CA GLU A 344 13.28 -9.40 24.99
C GLU A 344 14.28 -8.54 25.76
N ASN A 345 14.26 -7.22 25.59
CA ASN A 345 15.13 -6.31 26.35
C ASN A 345 14.78 -6.35 27.86
N GLU A 346 15.70 -6.94 28.64
CA GLU A 346 15.57 -7.09 30.10
C GLU A 346 15.77 -5.77 30.85
N ASP A 347 16.58 -4.85 30.32
CA ASP A 347 16.90 -3.56 30.97
C ASP A 347 15.69 -2.62 31.02
N ASN A 348 14.74 -2.80 30.09
CA ASN A 348 13.52 -2.00 30.04
C ASN A 348 12.31 -2.87 29.68
N PRO A 349 11.76 -3.60 30.66
CA PRO A 349 10.67 -4.55 30.47
C PRO A 349 9.34 -3.89 30.08
N ASN A 350 9.24 -2.56 30.25
CA ASN A 350 8.08 -1.74 29.89
C ASN A 350 8.25 -1.07 28.51
N GLY A 351 9.31 -1.38 27.77
CA GLY A 351 9.58 -0.86 26.43
C GLY A 351 8.46 -1.18 25.43
N ILE A 352 8.19 -0.21 24.56
CA ILE A 352 7.15 -0.27 23.53
C ILE A 352 7.78 -0.13 22.14
N CYS A 353 7.36 -0.98 21.22
CA CYS A 353 7.62 -0.83 19.79
C CYS A 353 6.36 -0.30 19.09
N VAL A 354 6.50 0.75 18.29
CA VAL A 354 5.40 1.34 17.51
C VAL A 354 5.57 0.99 16.05
N TYR A 355 4.54 0.41 15.44
CA TYR A 355 4.46 0.13 14.01
C TYR A 355 3.45 1.07 13.35
N VAL A 356 3.93 1.87 12.41
CA VAL A 356 3.16 2.86 11.66
C VAL A 356 2.95 2.36 10.24
N ALA A 357 1.69 2.20 9.85
CA ALA A 357 1.30 1.77 8.52
C ALA A 357 0.47 2.85 7.80
N PRO A 358 0.60 3.02 6.47
CA PRO A 358 -0.15 4.01 5.70
C PRO A 358 -1.66 3.79 5.71
N THR A 359 -2.11 2.53 5.76
CA THR A 359 -3.54 2.22 5.61
C THR A 359 -4.04 1.34 6.75
N LYS A 360 -5.32 1.53 7.07
CA LYS A 360 -6.04 0.68 8.02
C LYS A 360 -6.03 -0.80 7.63
N ALA A 361 -6.03 -1.10 6.33
CA ALA A 361 -5.97 -2.48 5.85
C ALA A 361 -4.64 -3.14 6.27
N LEU A 362 -3.52 -2.43 6.10
CA LEU A 362 -2.21 -2.89 6.52
C LEU A 362 -2.09 -2.98 8.05
N VAL A 363 -2.64 -2.02 8.81
CA VAL A 363 -2.72 -2.10 10.28
C VAL A 363 -3.36 -3.42 10.73
N ASN A 364 -4.50 -3.78 10.13
CA ASN A 364 -5.20 -5.03 10.46
C ASN A 364 -4.39 -6.27 10.08
N GLN A 365 -3.69 -6.23 8.95
CA GLN A 365 -2.85 -7.33 8.53
C GLN A 365 -1.66 -7.54 9.45
N VAL A 366 -0.93 -6.47 9.75
CA VAL A 366 0.24 -6.50 10.64
C VAL A 366 -0.18 -6.94 12.04
N ALA A 367 -1.30 -6.42 12.56
CA ALA A 367 -1.86 -6.86 13.83
C ALA A 367 -2.23 -8.35 13.85
N ALA A 368 -2.75 -8.90 12.75
CA ALA A 368 -3.01 -10.34 12.64
C ALA A 368 -1.72 -11.16 12.64
N THR A 369 -0.68 -10.68 11.96
CA THR A 369 0.65 -11.32 11.96
C THR A 369 1.27 -11.28 13.35
N ILE A 370 1.23 -10.13 14.02
CA ILE A 370 1.73 -9.94 15.39
C ILE A 370 0.98 -10.85 16.35
N TYR A 371 -0.35 -10.92 16.27
CA TYR A 371 -1.14 -11.81 17.11
C TYR A 371 -0.75 -13.27 16.92
N SER A 372 -0.49 -13.68 15.68
CA SER A 372 -0.06 -15.04 15.36
C SER A 372 1.35 -15.37 15.83
N LYS A 373 2.25 -14.37 15.89
CA LYS A 373 3.66 -14.55 16.26
C LYS A 373 3.90 -14.33 17.76
N PHE A 374 3.48 -13.18 18.29
CA PHE A 374 3.78 -12.70 19.64
C PHE A 374 2.58 -12.82 20.62
N GLY A 375 1.41 -13.28 20.16
CA GLY A 375 0.23 -13.41 21.02
C GLY A 375 -0.49 -12.07 21.28
N PRO A 376 -1.27 -11.96 22.38
CA PRO A 376 -2.21 -10.85 22.60
C PRO A 376 -1.60 -9.56 23.18
N ILE A 377 -0.27 -9.36 23.06
CA ILE A 377 0.51 -8.25 23.67
C ILE A 377 0.51 -6.98 22.79
N PHE A 378 -0.37 -6.91 21.80
CA PHE A 378 -0.46 -5.79 20.86
C PHE A 378 -1.65 -4.87 21.14
N GLY A 379 -1.49 -3.60 20.79
CA GLY A 379 -2.50 -2.56 20.77
C GLY A 379 -2.78 -2.09 19.36
N LEU A 380 -3.97 -1.55 19.14
CA LEU A 380 -4.35 -0.92 17.88
C LEU A 380 -4.86 0.48 18.13
N PHE A 381 -4.41 1.43 17.32
CA PHE A 381 -4.99 2.76 17.31
C PHE A 381 -5.24 3.24 15.88
N THR A 382 -6.51 3.39 15.53
CA THR A 382 -6.98 3.97 14.27
C THR A 382 -8.14 4.92 14.56
N ARG A 383 -8.55 5.71 13.58
CA ARG A 383 -9.72 6.60 13.69
C ARG A 383 -11.00 5.88 14.13
N ASP A 384 -11.17 4.62 13.73
CA ASP A 384 -12.40 3.86 13.94
C ASP A 384 -12.41 3.03 15.22
N TYR A 385 -11.24 2.66 15.75
CA TYR A 385 -11.15 1.84 16.95
C TYR A 385 -9.80 2.01 17.64
N ARG A 386 -9.86 1.86 18.96
CA ARG A 386 -8.72 1.92 19.87
C ARG A 386 -8.77 0.73 20.83
N VAL A 387 -7.73 -0.09 20.85
CA VAL A 387 -7.67 -1.34 21.61
C VAL A 387 -6.34 -1.42 22.34
N LYS A 388 -6.37 -1.54 23.68
CA LYS A 388 -5.21 -1.79 24.55
C LYS A 388 -3.98 -0.89 24.34
N VAL A 389 -4.15 0.38 23.97
CA VAL A 389 -3.01 1.29 23.71
C VAL A 389 -2.13 1.52 24.94
N ASP A 390 -2.73 1.58 26.13
CA ASP A 390 -2.01 1.91 27.36
C ASP A 390 -1.22 0.69 27.90
N GLU A 391 -1.76 -0.51 27.64
CA GLU A 391 -1.29 -1.81 28.13
C GLU A 391 -0.41 -2.58 27.12
N CYS A 392 -0.30 -2.11 25.86
CA CYS A 392 0.43 -2.86 24.83
C CYS A 392 1.94 -2.66 24.91
N ARG A 393 2.69 -3.70 24.52
CA ARG A 393 4.13 -3.59 24.22
C ARG A 393 4.41 -3.37 22.73
N ILE A 394 3.45 -3.71 21.86
CA ILE A 394 3.51 -3.40 20.43
C ILE A 394 2.26 -2.60 20.06
N LEU A 395 2.42 -1.34 19.65
CA LEU A 395 1.32 -0.54 19.10
C LEU A 395 1.34 -0.61 17.57
N VAL A 396 0.23 -0.98 16.93
CA VAL A 396 0.07 -0.82 15.48
C VAL A 396 -0.91 0.31 15.20
N THR A 397 -0.48 1.31 14.43
CA THR A 397 -1.25 2.54 14.22
C THR A 397 -1.01 3.16 12.83
N VAL A 398 -1.67 4.28 12.57
CA VAL A 398 -1.52 5.11 11.37
C VAL A 398 -0.87 6.45 11.76
N PRO A 399 -0.19 7.16 10.84
CA PRO A 399 0.57 8.38 11.15
C PRO A 399 -0.23 9.43 11.94
N HIS A 400 -1.44 9.75 11.49
CA HIS A 400 -2.34 10.71 12.15
C HIS A 400 -2.66 10.33 13.60
N CYS A 401 -2.84 9.04 13.88
CA CYS A 401 -3.13 8.58 15.24
C CYS A 401 -1.87 8.59 16.12
N LEU A 402 -0.69 8.35 15.53
CA LEU A 402 0.57 8.49 16.25
C LEU A 402 0.86 9.96 16.60
N GLU A 403 0.63 10.88 15.66
CA GLU A 403 0.80 12.32 15.88
C GLU A 403 -0.03 12.80 17.08
N ILE A 404 -1.30 12.37 17.16
CA ILE A 404 -2.16 12.64 18.32
C ILE A 404 -1.48 12.19 19.62
N LEU A 405 -0.92 10.97 19.69
CA LEU A 405 -0.27 10.46 20.90
C LEU A 405 1.01 11.23 21.25
N LEU A 406 1.78 11.67 20.26
CA LEU A 406 3.05 12.38 20.46
C LEU A 406 2.83 13.83 20.92
N LEU A 407 1.80 14.50 20.39
CA LEU A 407 1.44 15.88 20.74
C LEU A 407 0.59 15.98 22.02
N SER A 408 0.17 14.84 22.54
CA SER A 408 -0.62 14.69 23.76
C SER A 408 0.19 15.00 25.03
N PRO A 409 -0.14 16.03 25.83
CA PRO A 409 0.54 16.28 27.11
C PRO A 409 0.42 15.11 28.10
N ASN A 410 -0.69 14.37 28.09
CA ASN A 410 -0.93 13.28 29.04
C ASN A 410 -0.26 11.97 28.66
N TYR A 411 0.08 11.78 27.38
CA TYR A 411 0.79 10.60 26.88
C TYR A 411 2.31 10.77 26.87
N GLN A 412 2.86 11.86 27.40
CA GLN A 412 4.33 12.04 27.44
C GLN A 412 5.06 10.91 28.16
N ARG A 413 4.52 10.42 29.30
CA ARG A 413 5.06 9.24 29.99
C ARG A 413 4.98 7.97 29.15
N TRP A 414 3.92 7.83 28.35
CA TRP A 414 3.78 6.71 27.43
C TRP A 414 4.79 6.82 26.28
N CYS A 415 5.00 8.02 25.74
CA CYS A 415 5.94 8.31 24.66
C CYS A 415 7.40 8.05 25.06
N GLN A 416 7.75 8.27 26.33
CA GLN A 416 9.09 7.96 26.87
C GLN A 416 9.39 6.45 26.91
N ARG A 417 8.38 5.58 26.86
CA ARG A 417 8.57 4.12 26.81
C ARG A 417 8.86 3.61 25.39
N ILE A 418 8.73 4.44 24.36
CA ILE A 418 8.94 4.03 22.99
C ILE A 418 10.44 3.79 22.77
N GLN A 419 10.80 2.55 22.48
CA GLN A 419 12.19 2.17 22.19
C GLN A 419 12.47 2.15 20.69
N TYR A 420 11.45 1.87 19.87
CA TYR A 420 11.63 1.71 18.44
C TYR A 420 10.36 2.07 17.68
N CYS A 421 10.49 2.85 16.60
CA CYS A 421 9.41 3.18 15.68
C CYS A 421 9.67 2.60 14.28
N ILE A 422 8.75 1.78 13.77
CA ILE A 422 8.82 1.20 12.43
C ILE A 422 7.82 1.94 11.54
N PHE A 423 8.31 2.63 10.52
CA PHE A 423 7.53 3.32 9.50
C PHE A 423 7.51 2.47 8.23
N ASP A 424 6.37 1.87 7.91
CA ASP A 424 6.19 1.04 6.72
C ASP A 424 5.71 1.88 5.52
N GLU A 425 6.22 1.58 4.33
CA GLU A 425 5.94 2.31 3.09
C GLU A 425 6.19 3.82 3.17
N ILE A 426 7.38 4.23 3.62
CA ILE A 426 7.73 5.66 3.84
C ILE A 426 7.62 6.54 2.60
N HIS A 427 7.60 5.95 1.39
CA HIS A 427 7.33 6.70 0.16
C HIS A 427 5.92 7.32 0.14
N CYS A 428 5.01 6.91 1.04
CA CYS A 428 3.75 7.61 1.25
C CYS A 428 3.92 9.06 1.75
N MET A 429 5.10 9.44 2.23
CA MET A 429 5.44 10.83 2.59
C MET A 429 5.38 11.77 1.38
N SER A 430 5.48 11.28 0.14
CA SER A 430 5.37 12.11 -1.07
C SER A 430 3.94 12.21 -1.63
N GLY A 431 2.93 11.64 -0.96
CA GLY A 431 1.54 11.70 -1.40
C GLY A 431 0.89 13.07 -1.16
N GLU A 432 -0.31 13.29 -1.73
CA GLU A 432 -1.03 14.58 -1.60
C GLU A 432 -1.77 14.77 -0.26
N LEU A 433 -2.28 13.67 0.34
CA LEU A 433 -3.14 13.71 1.52
C LEU A 433 -2.48 13.06 2.73
N GLY A 434 -2.20 13.85 3.78
CA GLY A 434 -1.65 13.39 5.06
C GLY A 434 -0.16 13.03 5.03
N SER A 435 0.56 13.47 4.00
CA SER A 435 2.01 13.31 3.82
C SER A 435 2.83 14.08 4.85
N ASP A 436 2.41 15.30 5.18
CA ASP A 436 3.04 16.15 6.19
C ASP A 436 3.07 15.51 7.58
N VAL A 437 2.06 14.70 7.89
CA VAL A 437 1.96 13.99 9.18
C VAL A 437 3.03 12.92 9.34
N TRP A 438 3.48 12.27 8.25
CA TRP A 438 4.60 11.32 8.30
C TRP A 438 5.86 12.01 8.81
N GLU A 439 6.23 13.11 8.15
CA GLU A 439 7.40 13.90 8.50
C GLU A 439 7.33 14.40 9.95
N LYS A 440 6.19 14.99 10.35
CA LYS A 440 5.95 15.45 11.73
C LYS A 440 6.15 14.33 12.74
N THR A 441 5.59 13.15 12.51
CA THR A 441 5.76 12.01 13.43
C THR A 441 7.20 11.53 13.52
N MET A 442 7.95 11.52 12.42
CA MET A 442 9.37 11.15 12.40
C MET A 442 10.25 12.16 13.15
N LEU A 443 9.90 13.45 13.13
CA LEU A 443 10.58 14.51 13.86
C LEU A 443 10.24 14.51 15.36
N LEU A 444 8.98 14.27 15.73
CA LEU A 444 8.48 14.28 17.10
C LEU A 444 8.93 13.10 17.98
N ILE A 445 9.35 11.98 17.38
CA ILE A 445 9.85 10.82 18.15
C ILE A 445 11.25 11.08 18.70
N ASN A 446 11.58 10.41 19.81
CA ASN A 446 12.92 10.45 20.41
C ASN A 446 13.43 9.01 20.64
N CYS A 447 13.40 8.20 19.59
CA CYS A 447 13.85 6.82 19.59
C CYS A 447 14.43 6.44 18.21
N PRO A 448 15.24 5.37 18.10
CA PRO A 448 15.60 4.78 16.82
C PRO A 448 14.38 4.49 15.95
N MET A 449 14.53 4.69 14.65
CA MET A 449 13.46 4.44 13.67
C MET A 449 13.90 3.52 12.54
N ILE A 450 12.98 2.69 12.04
CA ILE A 450 13.15 1.90 10.83
C ILE A 450 12.20 2.45 9.77
N GLY A 451 12.73 3.01 8.69
CA GLY A 451 11.97 3.38 7.50
C GLY A 451 12.04 2.29 6.43
N LEU A 452 10.90 1.71 6.07
CA LEU A 452 10.80 0.70 5.00
C LEU A 452 10.21 1.32 3.74
N SER A 453 10.89 1.17 2.60
CA SER A 453 10.35 1.60 1.31
C SER A 453 10.67 0.67 0.16
N ALA A 454 9.80 0.68 -0.85
CA ALA A 454 10.01 -0.02 -2.11
C ALA A 454 10.50 0.89 -3.25
N THR A 455 10.10 2.16 -3.25
CA THR A 455 10.25 3.07 -4.38
C THR A 455 10.64 4.45 -3.88
N VAL A 456 11.94 4.68 -3.70
CA VAL A 456 12.50 6.01 -3.38
C VAL A 456 13.76 6.22 -4.19
N ASN A 457 13.83 7.33 -4.93
CA ASN A 457 15.02 7.70 -5.69
C ASN A 457 16.05 8.43 -4.82
N ASN A 458 15.60 9.43 -4.05
CA ASN A 458 16.41 10.24 -3.12
C ASN A 458 16.59 9.61 -1.73
N GLY A 459 16.74 8.28 -1.64
CA GLY A 459 16.86 7.57 -0.36
C GLY A 459 18.10 7.96 0.46
N LYS A 460 19.19 8.34 -0.22
CA LYS A 460 20.41 8.85 0.42
C LYS A 460 20.19 10.22 1.05
N ASP A 461 19.44 11.09 0.38
CA ASP A 461 19.10 12.42 0.91
C ASP A 461 18.27 12.25 2.18
N LEU A 462 17.27 11.36 2.15
CA LEU A 462 16.49 11.01 3.34
C LEU A 462 17.38 10.49 4.48
N CYS A 463 18.37 9.64 4.20
CA CYS A 463 19.32 9.17 5.22
C CYS A 463 20.13 10.32 5.84
N GLN A 464 20.64 11.22 5.00
CA GLN A 464 21.40 12.38 5.47
C GLN A 464 20.53 13.31 6.32
N TRP A 465 19.25 13.49 5.95
CA TRP A 465 18.30 14.25 6.75
C TRP A 465 18.07 13.63 8.12
N ILE A 466 17.78 12.33 8.21
CA ILE A 466 17.60 11.67 9.51
C ILE A 466 18.89 11.73 10.32
N GLN A 467 20.06 11.60 9.69
CA GLN A 467 21.34 11.73 10.38
C GLN A 467 21.54 13.14 10.96
N HIS A 468 21.12 14.18 10.22
CA HIS A 468 21.09 15.56 10.71
C HIS A 468 20.12 15.73 11.89
N VAL A 469 18.92 15.15 11.80
CA VAL A 469 17.94 15.14 12.90
C VAL A 469 18.50 14.47 14.15
N GLU A 470 19.18 13.33 14.03
CA GLU A 470 19.80 12.63 15.16
C GLU A 470 20.96 13.41 15.78
N LYS A 471 21.71 14.17 14.97
CA LYS A 471 22.73 15.09 15.47
C LYS A 471 22.10 16.22 16.28
N GLN A 472 21.05 16.85 15.77
CA GLN A 472 20.33 17.92 16.48
C GLN A 472 19.67 17.39 17.76
N ARG A 473 19.14 16.16 17.75
CA ARG A 473 18.69 15.47 18.98
C ARG A 473 19.82 15.34 19.98
N SER A 474 21.01 14.89 19.55
CA SER A 474 22.14 14.72 20.45
C SER A 474 22.56 16.02 21.13
N GLU A 475 22.56 17.12 20.38
CA GLU A 475 22.88 18.46 20.88
C GLU A 475 21.82 18.95 21.89
N LEU A 476 20.53 18.83 21.56
CA LEU A 476 19.42 19.31 22.42
C LEU A 476 19.18 18.45 23.68
N TYR A 477 19.44 17.14 23.59
CA TYR A 477 19.31 16.22 24.71
C TYR A 477 20.64 15.99 25.46
N GLU A 478 21.73 16.65 25.04
CA GLU A 478 23.05 16.56 25.66
C GLU A 478 23.60 15.12 25.73
N THR A 479 23.37 14.30 24.70
CA THR A 479 23.91 12.95 24.63
C THR A 479 25.34 12.93 24.10
N LEU A 480 26.17 12.00 24.58
CA LEU A 480 27.61 11.91 24.27
C LEU A 480 27.89 11.76 22.77
N GLU A 481 27.12 10.92 22.08
CA GLU A 481 27.26 10.68 20.65
C GLU A 481 25.88 10.64 19.97
N PRO A 482 25.77 11.13 18.73
CA PRO A 482 24.55 11.05 17.96
C PRO A 482 24.30 9.61 17.49
N ARG A 483 23.02 9.21 17.53
CA ARG A 483 22.58 7.93 16.97
C ARG A 483 22.94 7.86 15.48
N GLN A 484 23.55 6.74 15.08
CA GLN A 484 23.94 6.51 13.69
C GLN A 484 22.75 6.06 12.85
N VAL A 485 22.75 6.45 11.58
CA VAL A 485 21.73 6.06 10.60
C VAL A 485 22.34 5.14 9.55
N CYS A 486 21.82 3.91 9.46
CA CYS A 486 22.21 2.92 8.47
C CYS A 486 21.30 3.03 7.23
N PHE A 487 21.89 3.20 6.05
CA PHE A 487 21.17 3.19 4.77
C PHE A 487 21.43 1.90 4.01
N ILE A 488 20.38 1.11 3.83
CA ILE A 488 20.44 -0.18 3.14
C ILE A 488 19.69 -0.08 1.82
N LEU A 489 20.42 -0.25 0.71
CA LEU A 489 19.89 -0.20 -0.63
C LEU A 489 20.02 -1.57 -1.31
N HIS A 490 18.90 -2.18 -1.66
CA HIS A 490 18.85 -3.46 -2.34
C HIS A 490 18.02 -3.33 -3.62
N HIS A 491 18.64 -3.46 -4.79
CA HIS A 491 17.96 -3.28 -6.07
C HIS A 491 17.36 -4.57 -6.64
N GLU A 492 17.82 -5.74 -6.19
CA GLU A 492 17.51 -6.99 -6.85
C GLU A 492 16.10 -7.51 -6.52
N ARG A 493 15.42 -8.03 -7.55
CA ARG A 493 14.16 -8.75 -7.40
C ARG A 493 14.35 -10.23 -7.56
N LEU A 494 13.86 -11.01 -6.59
CA LEU A 494 13.86 -12.48 -6.62
C LEU A 494 13.09 -13.09 -7.80
N ALA A 495 12.10 -12.39 -8.35
CA ALA A 495 11.38 -12.79 -9.55
C ALA A 495 11.41 -11.63 -10.56
N ASP A 496 12.03 -11.87 -11.72
CA ASP A 496 12.07 -10.88 -12.80
C ASP A 496 10.67 -10.66 -13.39
N LEU A 497 10.40 -9.44 -13.85
CA LEU A 497 9.11 -9.07 -14.42
C LEU A 497 9.13 -9.12 -15.96
N ASN A 498 8.41 -10.09 -16.51
CA ASN A 498 8.15 -10.19 -17.94
C ASN A 498 6.92 -9.35 -18.32
N LYS A 499 7.05 -8.51 -19.34
CA LYS A 499 6.01 -7.57 -19.77
C LYS A 499 5.38 -8.04 -21.08
N TYR A 500 4.05 -8.00 -21.17
CA TYR A 500 3.30 -8.47 -22.34
C TYR A 500 2.20 -7.50 -22.75
N LEU A 501 1.93 -7.45 -24.05
CA LEU A 501 0.72 -6.87 -24.62
C LEU A 501 -0.25 -8.00 -24.92
N TYR A 502 -1.51 -7.87 -24.52
CA TYR A 502 -2.53 -8.84 -24.89
C TYR A 502 -3.36 -8.32 -26.07
N SER A 503 -3.31 -9.04 -27.19
CA SER A 503 -4.10 -8.79 -28.40
C SER A 503 -4.41 -10.13 -29.08
N ASN A 504 -5.53 -10.23 -29.79
CA ASN A 504 -5.88 -11.39 -30.64
C ASN A 504 -5.71 -12.78 -29.96
N ARG A 505 -6.10 -12.92 -28.68
CA ARG A 505 -5.93 -14.16 -27.86
C ARG A 505 -4.48 -14.61 -27.68
N GLN A 506 -3.53 -13.69 -27.81
CA GLN A 506 -2.10 -13.95 -27.65
C GLN A 506 -1.45 -12.95 -26.70
N LEU A 507 -0.34 -13.38 -26.09
CA LEU A 507 0.51 -12.54 -25.24
C LEU A 507 1.79 -12.23 -26.01
N HIS A 508 1.94 -11.00 -26.44
CA HIS A 508 3.11 -10.53 -27.18
C HIS A 508 4.14 -9.98 -26.18
N PRO A 509 5.36 -10.55 -26.09
CA PRO A 509 6.38 -10.05 -25.19
C PRO A 509 6.85 -8.66 -25.64
N ILE A 510 7.00 -7.76 -24.68
CA ILE A 510 7.41 -6.38 -24.94
C ILE A 510 8.79 -6.13 -24.34
N HIS A 511 9.69 -5.53 -25.12
CA HIS A 511 10.96 -5.03 -24.63
C HIS A 511 10.84 -3.54 -24.25
N PRO A 512 11.30 -3.10 -23.06
CA PRO A 512 11.16 -1.69 -22.62
C PRO A 512 11.81 -0.69 -23.60
N ILE A 513 13.03 -1.02 -24.06
CA ILE A 513 13.69 -0.68 -25.33
C ILE A 513 12.80 -0.22 -26.49
N GLY A 514 12.25 -1.23 -27.16
CA GLY A 514 11.57 -1.12 -28.44
C GLY A 514 10.30 -0.28 -28.39
N LEU A 515 9.73 -0.03 -27.21
CA LEU A 515 8.53 0.78 -27.09
C LEU A 515 8.73 2.28 -27.43
N MET A 516 9.96 2.78 -27.48
CA MET A 516 10.25 4.22 -27.57
C MET A 516 10.79 4.63 -28.94
N ASN A 517 10.57 5.88 -29.35
CA ASN A 517 11.26 6.44 -30.52
C ASN A 517 12.56 7.14 -30.09
N ALA A 518 13.54 7.27 -30.98
CA ALA A 518 14.85 7.88 -30.66
C ALA A 518 14.72 9.27 -30.03
N LYS A 519 13.79 10.10 -30.53
CA LYS A 519 13.52 11.44 -29.98
C LYS A 519 13.12 11.38 -28.49
N GLN A 520 12.33 10.39 -28.09
CA GLN A 520 11.90 10.24 -26.69
C GLN A 520 13.06 9.79 -25.80
N ILE A 521 13.86 8.84 -26.28
CA ILE A 521 15.04 8.31 -25.58
C ILE A 521 16.05 9.43 -25.33
N ILE A 522 16.33 10.27 -26.34
CA ILE A 522 17.32 11.35 -26.22
C ILE A 522 16.83 12.48 -25.34
N THR A 523 15.56 12.87 -25.47
CA THR A 523 15.02 13.96 -24.67
C THR A 523 14.92 13.61 -23.18
N ARG A 524 14.62 12.34 -22.85
CA ARG A 524 14.35 11.89 -21.47
C ARG A 524 15.51 11.14 -20.82
N GLY A 525 16.42 10.57 -21.61
CA GLY A 525 17.40 9.60 -21.15
C GLY A 525 16.77 8.29 -20.67
N LEU A 526 17.61 7.32 -20.32
CA LEU A 526 17.19 6.15 -19.55
C LEU A 526 17.25 6.47 -18.04
N PRO A 527 16.29 6.02 -17.22
CA PRO A 527 16.32 6.18 -15.77
C PRO A 527 17.53 5.50 -15.14
N LYS A 528 18.03 6.05 -14.04
CA LYS A 528 19.15 5.46 -13.28
C LYS A 528 18.82 4.07 -12.71
N ASP A 529 17.55 3.82 -12.40
CA ASP A 529 17.02 2.57 -11.86
C ASP A 529 16.58 1.58 -12.95
N PHE A 530 16.82 1.90 -14.22
CA PHE A 530 16.45 1.06 -15.34
C PHE A 530 17.32 -0.20 -15.38
N SER A 531 16.68 -1.36 -15.18
CA SER A 531 17.33 -2.67 -15.24
C SER A 531 16.68 -3.54 -16.31
N LEU A 532 17.51 -4.29 -17.04
CA LEU A 532 17.09 -5.26 -18.02
C LEU A 532 17.26 -6.67 -17.47
N SER A 533 16.31 -7.55 -17.78
CA SER A 533 16.50 -8.99 -17.58
C SER A 533 17.59 -9.52 -18.51
N PRO A 534 18.26 -10.65 -18.19
CA PRO A 534 19.33 -11.18 -19.03
C PRO A 534 18.91 -11.40 -20.50
N ASN A 535 17.66 -11.81 -20.73
CA ASN A 535 17.11 -11.97 -22.08
C ASN A 535 16.90 -10.62 -22.80
N GLU A 536 16.42 -9.59 -22.10
CA GLU A 536 16.30 -8.24 -22.66
C GLU A 536 17.69 -7.66 -22.98
N THR A 537 18.68 -7.84 -22.10
CA THR A 537 20.07 -7.42 -22.32
C THR A 537 20.66 -8.03 -23.59
N LEU A 538 20.44 -9.33 -23.84
CA LEU A 538 20.90 -9.99 -25.06
C LEU A 538 20.25 -9.41 -26.31
N ARG A 539 18.93 -9.20 -26.30
CA ARG A 539 18.22 -8.62 -27.44
C ARG A 539 18.72 -7.23 -27.78
N LEU A 540 19.02 -6.41 -26.76
CA LEU A 540 19.62 -5.10 -26.96
C LEU A 540 21.03 -5.20 -27.55
N LYS A 541 21.88 -6.07 -27.01
CA LYS A 541 23.24 -6.31 -27.50
C LYS A 541 23.26 -6.75 -28.96
N ASP A 542 22.42 -7.70 -29.34
CA ASP A 542 22.33 -8.19 -30.72
C ASP A 542 21.83 -7.10 -31.67
N ALA A 543 20.81 -6.33 -31.26
CA ALA A 543 20.32 -5.20 -32.03
C ALA A 543 21.39 -4.13 -32.26
N MET A 544 22.14 -3.78 -31.22
CA MET A 544 23.26 -2.84 -31.32
C MET A 544 24.35 -3.36 -32.26
N GLN A 545 24.75 -4.64 -32.14
CA GLN A 545 25.77 -5.24 -33.00
C GLN A 545 25.33 -5.28 -34.48
N ASN A 546 24.06 -5.61 -34.75
CA ASN A 546 23.52 -5.65 -36.10
C ASN A 546 23.51 -4.27 -36.77
N VAL A 547 23.10 -3.23 -36.05
CA VAL A 547 23.02 -1.86 -36.61
C VAL A 547 24.40 -1.24 -36.76
N LEU A 548 25.23 -1.31 -35.72
CA LEU A 548 26.59 -0.73 -35.73
C LEU A 548 27.54 -1.49 -36.68
N GLY A 549 27.29 -2.79 -36.92
CA GLY A 549 28.04 -3.57 -37.91
C GLY A 549 27.66 -3.27 -39.36
N GLN A 550 26.48 -2.70 -39.62
CA GLN A 550 25.98 -2.38 -40.97
C GLN A 550 26.30 -0.96 -41.42
N THR A 551 26.47 0.00 -40.50
CA THR A 551 26.68 1.41 -40.84
C THR A 551 28.09 1.74 -41.33
N GLY A 552 29.08 0.86 -41.13
CA GLY A 552 30.45 1.08 -41.60
C GLY A 552 31.16 2.30 -40.99
N GLU A 553 30.55 2.98 -40.02
CA GLU A 553 31.16 4.08 -39.30
C GLU A 553 32.19 3.53 -38.31
N PRO A 554 33.43 4.08 -38.27
CA PRO A 554 34.43 3.64 -37.32
C PRO A 554 33.90 3.88 -35.90
N VAL A 555 34.04 2.85 -35.06
CA VAL A 555 33.97 2.99 -33.60
C VAL A 555 34.83 4.20 -33.24
N CYS A 556 34.22 5.21 -32.61
CA CYS A 556 34.80 6.52 -32.31
C CYS A 556 36.32 6.49 -32.04
N GLU A 557 37.05 7.48 -32.55
CA GLU A 557 38.48 7.78 -32.25
C GLU A 557 38.76 8.13 -30.77
N ASP A 558 37.87 7.75 -29.85
CA ASP A 558 38.08 7.89 -28.41
C ASP A 558 38.84 6.66 -27.90
N THR A 559 40.15 6.83 -27.72
CA THR A 559 41.14 5.83 -27.27
C THR A 559 40.88 5.23 -25.88
N SER A 560 39.75 5.55 -25.25
CA SER A 560 39.35 5.09 -23.91
C SER A 560 38.32 3.94 -23.91
N ARG A 561 37.72 3.58 -25.05
CA ARG A 561 36.61 2.59 -25.09
C ARG A 561 37.04 1.16 -25.40
N LYS A 562 36.59 0.22 -24.56
CA LYS A 562 36.61 -1.22 -24.85
C LYS A 562 35.31 -1.60 -25.58
N PRO A 563 35.35 -2.41 -26.65
CA PRO A 563 34.16 -2.96 -27.30
C PRO A 563 33.35 -3.82 -26.31
N ILE A 564 32.04 -3.99 -26.56
CA ILE A 564 31.21 -4.92 -25.77
C ILE A 564 31.84 -6.31 -25.95
N PRO A 565 32.36 -6.94 -24.87
CA PRO A 565 33.00 -8.24 -24.99
C PRO A 565 31.98 -9.29 -25.41
N THR A 566 32.44 -10.33 -26.10
CA THR A 566 31.60 -11.51 -26.35
C THR A 566 31.21 -12.17 -25.01
N LEU A 567 30.10 -12.93 -24.98
CA LEU A 567 29.68 -13.59 -23.74
C LEU A 567 30.79 -14.52 -23.22
N SER A 568 31.47 -15.19 -24.15
CA SER A 568 32.59 -16.08 -23.90
C SER A 568 33.83 -15.36 -23.35
N GLU A 569 34.13 -14.14 -23.78
CA GLU A 569 35.19 -13.31 -23.18
C GLU A 569 34.84 -12.86 -21.76
N TYR A 570 33.61 -12.37 -21.55
CA TYR A 570 33.20 -11.78 -20.28
C TYR A 570 33.03 -12.82 -19.17
N PHE A 571 32.34 -13.93 -19.44
CA PHE A 571 32.07 -14.98 -18.46
C PHE A 571 33.15 -16.07 -18.42
N SER A 572 34.24 -15.93 -19.19
CA SER A 572 35.29 -16.92 -19.51
C SER A 572 35.75 -17.90 -18.41
N THR A 573 35.50 -17.60 -17.14
CA THR A 573 35.90 -18.37 -15.94
C THR A 573 34.79 -19.22 -15.31
N ASP A 574 33.51 -18.97 -15.57
CA ASP A 574 32.40 -19.67 -14.88
C ASP A 574 31.55 -20.51 -15.83
N TRP A 575 31.35 -21.77 -15.49
CA TRP A 575 30.48 -22.65 -16.27
C TRP A 575 28.97 -22.34 -16.10
N ILE A 576 28.55 -21.81 -14.93
CA ILE A 576 27.21 -21.24 -14.72
C ILE A 576 27.33 -19.75 -14.49
N ILE A 577 26.52 -18.98 -15.21
CA ILE A 577 26.45 -17.54 -15.00
C ILE A 577 25.66 -17.24 -13.72
N GLU A 578 26.28 -16.51 -12.81
CA GLU A 578 25.60 -15.97 -11.64
C GLU A 578 24.81 -14.71 -12.00
N ARG A 579 23.65 -14.51 -11.35
CA ARG A 579 22.75 -13.39 -11.65
C ARG A 579 23.45 -12.03 -11.46
N CYS A 580 24.34 -11.89 -10.49
CA CYS A 580 25.15 -10.69 -10.26
C CYS A 580 26.06 -10.37 -11.46
N LYS A 581 26.72 -11.38 -12.04
CA LYS A 581 27.55 -11.22 -13.24
C LYS A 581 26.71 -10.84 -14.47
N CYS A 582 25.48 -11.37 -14.60
CA CYS A 582 24.53 -10.90 -15.62
C CYS A 582 24.15 -9.42 -15.44
N ASN A 583 23.93 -8.97 -14.20
CA ASN A 583 23.60 -7.57 -13.92
C ASN A 583 24.75 -6.65 -14.32
N ASN A 584 25.99 -7.00 -13.96
CA ASN A 584 27.18 -6.24 -14.33
C ASN A 584 27.37 -6.16 -15.85
N TYR A 585 27.13 -7.29 -16.55
CA TYR A 585 27.14 -7.30 -18.01
C TYR A 585 26.02 -6.41 -18.60
N SER A 586 24.83 -6.42 -18.00
CA SER A 586 23.73 -5.54 -18.42
C SER A 586 24.06 -4.06 -18.23
N SER A 587 24.71 -3.68 -17.13
CA SER A 587 25.18 -2.30 -16.94
C SER A 587 26.15 -1.88 -18.04
N LEU A 588 27.10 -2.75 -18.40
CA LEU A 588 28.06 -2.49 -19.48
C LEU A 588 27.35 -2.26 -20.84
N VAL A 589 26.37 -3.08 -21.19
CA VAL A 589 25.59 -2.91 -22.43
C VAL A 589 24.76 -1.63 -22.37
N SER A 590 24.11 -1.33 -21.24
CA SER A 590 23.33 -0.10 -21.04
C SER A 590 24.20 1.17 -21.11
N ASP A 591 25.42 1.14 -20.59
CA ASP A 591 26.36 2.27 -20.67
C ASP A 591 26.76 2.57 -22.12
N GLN A 592 26.99 1.53 -22.92
CA GLN A 592 27.25 1.69 -24.35
C GLN A 592 26.04 2.24 -25.10
N PHE A 593 24.83 1.79 -24.75
CA PHE A 593 23.61 2.36 -25.32
C PHE A 593 23.44 3.84 -24.91
N ASN A 594 23.67 4.18 -23.64
CA ASN A 594 23.63 5.56 -23.14
C ASN A 594 24.60 6.48 -23.87
N HIS A 595 25.77 5.98 -24.27
CA HIS A 595 26.69 6.75 -25.10
C HIS A 595 26.14 7.11 -26.48
N LEU A 596 25.37 6.23 -27.13
CA LEU A 596 24.68 6.56 -28.39
C LEU A 596 23.65 7.69 -28.16
N ILE A 597 23.01 7.70 -26.99
CA ILE A 597 22.07 8.75 -26.57
C ILE A 597 22.80 10.09 -26.41
N THR A 598 23.93 10.11 -25.68
CA THR A 598 24.73 11.32 -25.46
C THR A 598 25.24 11.91 -26.77
N ASN A 599 25.60 11.07 -27.73
CA ASN A 599 26.09 11.47 -29.05
C ASN A 599 24.98 11.83 -30.05
N GLN A 600 23.70 11.80 -29.64
CA GLN A 600 22.53 12.16 -30.46
C GLN A 600 22.42 11.42 -31.80
N GLN A 601 22.82 10.14 -31.86
CA GLN A 601 22.76 9.32 -33.09
C GLN A 601 21.34 8.77 -33.36
N ASN A 602 20.41 9.64 -33.78
CA ASN A 602 18.98 9.33 -33.93
C ASN A 602 18.69 8.14 -34.84
N SER A 603 19.34 8.07 -36.02
CA SER A 603 19.10 7.04 -37.02
C SER A 603 19.49 5.65 -36.50
N ALA A 604 20.65 5.53 -35.85
CA ALA A 604 21.10 4.29 -35.24
C ALA A 604 20.16 3.84 -34.11
N ILE A 605 19.72 4.76 -33.25
CA ILE A 605 18.80 4.46 -32.15
C ILE A 605 17.44 4.00 -32.70
N ASP A 606 16.88 4.68 -33.71
CA ASP A 606 15.61 4.27 -34.31
C ASP A 606 15.70 2.89 -34.98
N SER A 607 16.81 2.59 -35.68
CA SER A 607 17.05 1.25 -36.24
C SER A 607 17.20 0.18 -35.16
N ILE A 608 17.88 0.47 -34.05
CA ILE A 608 18.03 -0.45 -32.91
C ILE A 608 16.65 -0.73 -32.31
N VAL A 609 15.86 0.30 -31.99
CA VAL A 609 14.50 0.16 -31.45
C VAL A 609 13.62 -0.68 -32.38
N GLN A 610 13.62 -0.38 -33.69
CA GLN A 610 12.83 -1.11 -34.67
C GLN A 610 13.24 -2.59 -34.76
N SER A 611 14.54 -2.89 -34.69
CA SER A 611 15.02 -4.28 -34.69
C SER A 611 14.65 -5.07 -33.43
N ILE A 612 14.55 -4.38 -32.29
CA ILE A 612 14.13 -4.98 -31.02
C ILE A 612 12.62 -5.23 -31.01
N ASN A 613 11.85 -4.39 -31.69
CA ASN A 613 10.39 -4.55 -31.81
C ASN A 613 10.04 -5.78 -32.64
N SER A 614 9.61 -6.84 -31.95
CA SER A 614 9.04 -8.03 -32.59
C SER A 614 7.56 -7.88 -32.96
N VAL A 615 6.95 -6.71 -32.74
CA VAL A 615 5.51 -6.47 -32.89
C VAL A 615 5.29 -5.41 -33.97
N SER A 616 4.56 -5.76 -35.03
CA SER A 616 4.31 -4.87 -36.16
C SER A 616 3.24 -3.83 -35.81
N SER A 617 3.28 -2.64 -36.42
CA SER A 617 2.28 -1.57 -36.21
C SER A 617 0.81 -2.03 -36.37
N ASN A 618 0.58 -3.10 -37.13
CA ASN A 618 -0.75 -3.69 -37.36
C ASN A 618 -1.24 -4.61 -36.23
N ASP A 619 -0.35 -5.21 -35.42
CA ASP A 619 -0.71 -6.09 -34.30
C ASP A 619 -1.32 -5.31 -33.11
N PHE A 620 -1.19 -3.98 -33.13
CA PHE A 620 -1.64 -3.06 -32.09
C PHE A 620 -3.06 -2.54 -32.29
N SER A 621 -3.77 -2.94 -33.36
CA SER A 621 -5.17 -2.57 -33.49
C SER A 621 -6.01 -3.37 -32.49
N TYR A 622 -6.56 -2.69 -31.49
CA TYR A 622 -7.63 -3.27 -30.69
C TYR A 622 -8.83 -3.41 -31.62
N PRO A 623 -9.44 -4.61 -31.74
CA PRO A 623 -10.61 -4.76 -32.60
C PRO A 623 -11.71 -3.82 -32.09
N GLU A 624 -12.01 -2.76 -32.84
CA GLU A 624 -12.99 -1.72 -32.48
C GLU A 624 -14.39 -2.30 -32.20
N GLN A 625 -14.63 -3.58 -32.54
CA GLN A 625 -15.92 -4.25 -32.46
C GLN A 625 -16.12 -5.17 -31.24
N LYS A 626 -15.08 -5.56 -30.48
CA LYS A 626 -15.25 -6.48 -29.33
C LYS A 626 -15.44 -5.74 -28.01
N SER A 627 -16.49 -6.08 -27.27
CA SER A 627 -16.69 -5.64 -25.89
C SER A 627 -15.54 -6.09 -24.99
N ILE A 628 -15.10 -5.22 -24.08
CA ILE A 628 -14.05 -5.52 -23.10
C ILE A 628 -14.37 -6.75 -22.25
N SER A 629 -15.64 -7.02 -21.97
CA SER A 629 -16.09 -8.23 -21.26
C SER A 629 -15.68 -9.50 -22.00
N THR A 630 -15.83 -9.54 -23.32
CA THR A 630 -15.46 -10.69 -24.14
C THR A 630 -13.94 -10.87 -24.18
N VAL A 631 -13.19 -9.77 -24.34
CA VAL A 631 -11.72 -9.79 -24.34
C VAL A 631 -11.18 -10.32 -23.02
N ILE A 632 -11.78 -9.94 -21.89
CA ILE A 632 -11.38 -10.42 -20.56
C ILE A 632 -11.67 -11.90 -20.37
N VAL A 633 -12.79 -12.43 -20.85
CA VAL A 633 -13.06 -13.87 -20.80
C VAL A 633 -12.00 -14.64 -21.58
N GLU A 634 -11.69 -14.22 -22.81
CA GLU A 634 -10.64 -14.82 -23.64
C GLU A 634 -9.27 -14.76 -22.95
N PHE A 635 -8.97 -13.63 -22.31
CA PHE A 635 -7.73 -13.42 -21.56
C PHE A 635 -7.60 -14.41 -20.39
N VAL A 636 -8.65 -14.56 -19.59
CA VAL A 636 -8.67 -15.48 -18.45
C VAL A 636 -8.45 -16.93 -18.88
N LEU A 637 -9.05 -17.34 -20.00
CA LEU A 637 -8.81 -18.65 -20.59
C LEU A 637 -7.36 -18.82 -21.04
N THR A 638 -6.79 -17.80 -21.69
CA THR A 638 -5.39 -17.80 -22.13
C THR A 638 -4.44 -17.95 -20.93
N LEU A 639 -4.73 -17.28 -19.81
CA LEU A 639 -3.96 -17.43 -18.57
C LEU A 639 -4.09 -18.83 -17.96
N LYS A 640 -5.29 -19.43 -18.01
CA LYS A 640 -5.53 -20.80 -17.52
C LYS A 640 -4.73 -21.81 -18.34
N GLU A 641 -4.77 -21.71 -19.67
CA GLU A 641 -4.06 -22.59 -20.60
C GLU A 641 -2.54 -22.51 -20.42
N LYS A 642 -2.01 -21.28 -20.26
CA LYS A 642 -0.57 -21.04 -20.05
C LYS A 642 -0.12 -21.24 -18.60
N ASN A 643 -1.00 -21.67 -17.69
CA ASN A 643 -0.74 -21.83 -16.26
C ASN A 643 -0.17 -20.56 -15.61
N LEU A 644 -0.71 -19.39 -15.96
CA LEU A 644 -0.30 -18.07 -15.48
C LEU A 644 -1.19 -17.53 -14.34
N LEU A 645 -2.12 -18.33 -13.83
CA LEU A 645 -2.94 -18.00 -12.66
C LEU A 645 -2.16 -18.30 -11.35
N PRO A 646 -2.43 -17.57 -10.24
CA PRO A 646 -3.45 -16.55 -10.06
C PRO A 646 -3.09 -15.19 -10.69
N CYS A 647 -4.11 -14.35 -10.92
CA CYS A 647 -4.00 -13.04 -11.55
C CYS A 647 -4.74 -11.95 -10.76
N ILE A 648 -4.11 -10.77 -10.62
CA ILE A 648 -4.79 -9.54 -10.17
C ILE A 648 -4.90 -8.59 -11.35
N THR A 649 -6.11 -8.13 -11.61
CA THR A 649 -6.42 -7.21 -12.71
C THR A 649 -6.74 -5.84 -12.13
N PHE A 650 -5.95 -4.81 -12.47
CA PHE A 650 -6.14 -3.44 -12.01
C PHE A 650 -6.91 -2.59 -13.03
N MET A 651 -7.94 -1.90 -12.54
CA MET A 651 -8.68 -0.86 -13.26
C MET A 651 -9.34 0.11 -12.26
N ASP A 652 -9.28 1.41 -12.51
CA ASP A 652 -9.85 2.42 -11.61
C ASP A 652 -11.31 2.74 -11.96
N ASN A 653 -12.13 1.69 -12.01
CA ASN A 653 -13.58 1.82 -12.16
C ASN A 653 -14.30 0.65 -11.46
N ARG A 654 -14.93 0.95 -10.32
CA ARG A 654 -15.60 -0.03 -9.45
C ARG A 654 -16.67 -0.84 -10.19
N ARG A 655 -17.53 -0.16 -10.96
CA ARG A 655 -18.63 -0.80 -11.72
C ARG A 655 -18.10 -1.74 -12.80
N LEU A 656 -16.99 -1.39 -13.45
CA LEU A 656 -16.35 -2.26 -14.43
C LEU A 656 -15.72 -3.49 -13.77
N CYS A 657 -15.12 -3.36 -12.58
CA CYS A 657 -14.61 -4.53 -11.83
C CYS A 657 -15.72 -5.56 -11.58
N GLU A 658 -16.88 -5.11 -11.10
CA GLU A 658 -18.03 -5.98 -10.83
C GLU A 658 -18.57 -6.62 -12.13
N LYS A 659 -18.75 -5.81 -13.18
CA LYS A 659 -19.25 -6.28 -14.48
C LYS A 659 -18.32 -7.33 -15.11
N LEU A 660 -17.00 -7.16 -15.00
CA LEU A 660 -16.04 -8.11 -15.54
C LEU A 660 -16.01 -9.41 -14.72
N ALA A 661 -16.08 -9.32 -13.40
CA ALA A 661 -16.24 -10.49 -12.53
C ALA A 661 -17.52 -11.29 -12.86
N GLU A 662 -18.62 -10.58 -13.09
CA GLU A 662 -19.89 -11.18 -13.51
C GLU A 662 -19.76 -11.84 -14.88
N SER A 663 -19.17 -11.16 -15.87
CA SER A 663 -19.01 -11.68 -17.23
C SER A 663 -18.21 -13.00 -17.26
N VAL A 664 -17.11 -13.06 -16.50
CA VAL A 664 -16.30 -14.29 -16.40
C VAL A 664 -17.05 -15.40 -15.68
N THR A 665 -17.77 -15.07 -14.60
CA THR A 665 -18.55 -16.07 -13.85
C THR A 665 -19.69 -16.65 -14.71
N GLN A 666 -20.42 -15.78 -15.42
CA GLN A 666 -21.52 -16.19 -16.28
C GLN A 666 -21.02 -17.13 -17.39
N TYR A 667 -19.90 -16.79 -18.04
CA TYR A 667 -19.28 -17.66 -19.04
C TYR A 667 -18.93 -19.04 -18.48
N LEU A 668 -18.31 -19.10 -17.28
CA LEU A 668 -17.97 -20.37 -16.63
C LEU A 668 -19.20 -21.23 -16.30
N GLU A 669 -20.32 -20.59 -15.94
CA GLU A 669 -21.60 -21.25 -15.69
C GLU A 669 -22.25 -21.75 -16.99
N GLU A 670 -22.18 -20.98 -18.07
CA GLU A 670 -22.65 -21.40 -19.39
C GLU A 670 -21.90 -22.63 -19.89
N VAL A 671 -20.56 -22.62 -19.81
CA VAL A 671 -19.70 -23.77 -20.15
C VAL A 671 -20.06 -25.00 -19.29
N GLU A 672 -20.30 -24.81 -17.99
CA GLU A 672 -20.69 -25.93 -17.13
C GLU A 672 -22.06 -26.50 -17.53
N ASN A 673 -23.05 -25.65 -17.79
CA ASN A 673 -24.38 -26.06 -18.19
C ASN A 673 -24.34 -26.81 -19.53
N GLU A 674 -23.50 -26.39 -20.46
CA GLU A 674 -23.29 -27.07 -21.74
C GLU A 674 -22.65 -28.45 -21.53
N LEU A 675 -21.63 -28.56 -20.68
CA LEU A 675 -20.99 -29.85 -20.34
C LEU A 675 -21.97 -30.83 -19.68
N ARG A 676 -22.86 -30.34 -18.81
CA ARG A 676 -23.92 -31.16 -18.20
C ARG A 676 -24.92 -31.67 -19.24
N ARG A 677 -25.29 -30.83 -20.22
CA ARG A 677 -26.24 -31.19 -21.29
C ARG A 677 -25.64 -32.09 -22.36
N THR A 678 -24.32 -32.09 -22.54
CA THR A 678 -23.63 -32.83 -23.60
C THR A 678 -22.87 -34.02 -23.04
N LYS A 679 -21.65 -33.79 -22.53
CA LYS A 679 -20.69 -34.81 -22.09
C LYS A 679 -21.19 -35.64 -20.92
N TYR A 680 -21.83 -34.99 -19.93
CA TYR A 680 -22.22 -35.64 -18.68
C TYR A 680 -23.70 -36.04 -18.61
N LYS A 681 -24.50 -35.75 -19.63
CA LYS A 681 -25.96 -35.99 -19.64
C LYS A 681 -26.33 -37.42 -19.26
N ARG A 682 -25.74 -38.41 -19.94
CA ARG A 682 -26.00 -39.84 -19.66
C ARG A 682 -25.58 -40.24 -18.24
N GLN A 683 -24.49 -39.68 -17.73
CA GLN A 683 -24.02 -39.99 -16.38
C GLN A 683 -24.95 -39.38 -15.33
N ILE A 684 -25.45 -38.16 -15.57
CA ILE A 684 -26.41 -37.48 -14.69
C ILE A 684 -27.74 -38.24 -14.70
N GLU A 685 -28.27 -38.62 -15.87
CA GLU A 685 -29.51 -39.41 -15.99
C GLU A 685 -29.42 -40.72 -15.21
N VAL A 686 -28.31 -41.46 -15.33
CA VAL A 686 -28.09 -42.70 -14.57
C VAL A 686 -28.02 -42.44 -13.06
N LEU A 687 -27.42 -41.33 -12.64
CA LEU A 687 -27.34 -40.95 -11.23
C LEU A 687 -28.70 -40.51 -10.67
N GLU A 688 -29.49 -39.78 -11.43
CA GLU A 688 -30.87 -39.39 -11.08
C GLU A 688 -31.79 -40.60 -11.02
N GLU A 689 -31.66 -41.56 -11.94
CA GLU A 689 -32.38 -42.84 -11.86
C GLU A 689 -31.99 -43.63 -10.61
N ARG A 690 -30.71 -43.69 -10.26
CA ARG A 690 -30.26 -44.31 -9.01
C ARG A 690 -30.87 -43.60 -7.79
N LEU A 691 -30.83 -42.28 -7.75
CA LEU A 691 -31.42 -41.49 -6.65
C LEU A 691 -32.93 -41.75 -6.52
N THR A 692 -33.68 -41.72 -7.61
CA THR A 692 -35.12 -42.01 -7.59
C THR A 692 -35.43 -43.45 -7.17
N GLN A 693 -34.59 -44.42 -7.54
CA GLN A 693 -34.70 -45.80 -7.06
C GLN A 693 -34.40 -45.90 -5.56
N PHE A 694 -33.38 -45.20 -5.06
CA PHE A 694 -33.08 -45.12 -3.64
C PHE A 694 -34.20 -44.46 -2.84
N GLU A 695 -34.78 -43.37 -3.33
CA GLU A 695 -35.93 -42.71 -2.72
C GLU A 695 -37.16 -43.64 -2.67
N LYS A 696 -37.44 -44.38 -3.75
CA LYS A 696 -38.52 -45.39 -3.78
C LYS A 696 -38.25 -46.55 -2.82
N ALA A 697 -37.02 -47.03 -2.74
CA ALA A 697 -36.61 -48.07 -1.79
C ALA A 697 -36.71 -47.60 -0.34
N GLN A 698 -36.38 -46.32 -0.06
CA GLN A 698 -36.56 -45.73 1.28
C GLN A 698 -38.02 -45.50 1.63
N LYS A 699 -38.86 -44.99 0.71
CA LYS A 699 -40.30 -44.82 0.92
C LYS A 699 -40.97 -46.16 1.23
N SER A 700 -40.66 -47.20 0.47
CA SER A 700 -41.17 -48.56 0.74
C SER A 700 -40.61 -49.16 2.05
N ALA A 701 -39.38 -48.86 2.45
CA ALA A 701 -38.84 -49.23 3.77
C ALA A 701 -39.50 -48.46 4.93
N LYS A 702 -39.86 -47.18 4.73
CA LYS A 702 -40.62 -46.36 5.69
C LYS A 702 -42.08 -46.83 5.81
N GLU A 703 -42.72 -47.22 4.71
CA GLU A 703 -44.05 -47.84 4.73
C GLU A 703 -44.03 -49.18 5.48
N LYS A 704 -43.03 -50.03 5.25
CA LYS A 704 -42.80 -51.27 6.01
C LYS A 704 -42.52 -51.03 7.51
N LYS A 705 -41.95 -49.89 7.88
CA LYS A 705 -41.76 -49.47 9.29
C LYS A 705 -43.03 -48.85 9.91
N LYS A 706 -43.83 -48.10 9.14
CA LYS A 706 -45.12 -47.53 9.61
C LYS A 706 -46.16 -48.61 9.90
N VAL A 707 -46.12 -49.74 9.20
CA VAL A 707 -47.02 -50.89 9.47
C VAL A 707 -46.70 -51.59 10.81
N LYS A 708 -45.58 -51.29 11.49
CA LYS A 708 -45.16 -51.96 12.74
C LYS A 708 -45.37 -51.20 14.05
N THR A 709 -46.02 -50.04 14.05
CA THR A 709 -46.28 -49.31 15.33
C THR A 709 -47.56 -48.48 15.28
N PRO A 710 -48.65 -48.93 15.93
CA PRO A 710 -49.76 -48.07 16.32
C PRO A 710 -49.53 -47.61 17.77
N GLY A 711 -49.38 -46.30 18.00
CA GLY A 711 -49.46 -45.77 19.37
C GLY A 711 -48.79 -44.42 19.63
N LYS A 712 -49.65 -43.40 19.76
CA LYS A 712 -49.47 -42.09 20.41
C LYS A 712 -48.71 -40.99 19.67
N CYS A 713 -49.44 -39.88 19.49
CA CYS A 713 -49.02 -38.62 18.87
C CYS A 713 -49.05 -37.52 19.94
N SER A 714 -47.98 -36.74 20.07
CA SER A 714 -48.00 -35.26 20.09
C SER A 714 -46.63 -34.68 20.52
N ASN A 715 -45.93 -34.07 19.56
CA ASN A 715 -44.88 -33.02 19.64
C ASN A 715 -43.70 -33.32 18.68
N SER A 716 -43.88 -33.15 17.37
CA SER A 716 -42.82 -33.49 16.39
C SER A 716 -42.64 -32.57 15.17
N LYS A 717 -43.22 -31.36 15.12
CA LYS A 717 -43.00 -30.50 13.94
C LYS A 717 -41.57 -29.97 13.77
N SER A 718 -40.77 -29.85 14.85
CA SER A 718 -39.36 -29.43 14.77
C SER A 718 -38.37 -30.59 14.65
N SER A 719 -38.77 -31.82 15.05
CA SER A 719 -37.95 -33.02 14.88
C SER A 719 -38.08 -33.58 13.47
N GLU A 720 -39.25 -33.50 12.84
CA GLU A 720 -39.46 -33.92 11.46
C GLU A 720 -38.59 -33.15 10.45
N LEU A 721 -38.41 -31.84 10.62
CA LEU A 721 -37.51 -31.03 9.77
C LEU A 721 -36.03 -31.39 9.94
N LYS A 722 -35.60 -31.72 11.16
CA LYS A 722 -34.23 -32.17 11.43
C LYS A 722 -33.98 -33.59 10.95
N GLU A 723 -34.98 -34.47 11.04
CA GLU A 723 -34.91 -35.82 10.49
C GLU A 723 -34.88 -35.79 8.96
N MET A 724 -35.58 -34.84 8.31
CA MET A 724 -35.47 -34.63 6.86
C MET A 724 -34.09 -34.10 6.44
N GLU A 725 -33.51 -33.14 7.17
CA GLU A 725 -32.15 -32.63 6.91
C GLU A 725 -31.07 -33.72 7.16
N GLU A 726 -31.22 -34.53 8.22
CA GLU A 726 -30.31 -35.64 8.53
C GLU A 726 -30.47 -36.84 7.56
N GLU A 727 -31.61 -36.97 6.89
CA GLU A 727 -31.86 -37.99 5.86
C GLU A 727 -31.33 -37.58 4.48
N ASP A 728 -31.48 -36.31 4.09
CA ASP A 728 -30.85 -35.76 2.88
C ASP A 728 -29.32 -35.84 2.97
N ASP A 729 -28.75 -35.56 4.15
CA ASP A 729 -27.32 -35.73 4.42
C ASP A 729 -26.88 -37.20 4.24
N ARG A 730 -27.69 -38.20 4.64
CA ARG A 730 -27.35 -39.64 4.49
C ARG A 730 -27.31 -40.10 3.03
N VAL A 731 -28.19 -39.57 2.18
CA VAL A 731 -28.17 -39.84 0.72
C VAL A 731 -26.92 -39.23 0.09
N GLN A 732 -26.54 -38.02 0.54
CA GLN A 732 -25.34 -37.34 0.10
C GLN A 732 -24.07 -38.15 0.45
N TYR A 733 -23.97 -38.73 1.64
CA TYR A 733 -22.80 -39.52 2.09
C TYR A 733 -22.54 -40.83 1.31
N GLN A 734 -23.47 -41.34 0.49
CA GLN A 734 -23.28 -42.56 -0.32
C GLN A 734 -22.77 -42.30 -1.74
N LEU A 735 -22.90 -41.07 -2.26
CA LEU A 735 -22.37 -40.67 -3.56
C LEU A 735 -20.86 -40.34 -3.45
N SER A 736 -20.05 -40.73 -4.43
CA SER A 736 -18.65 -40.30 -4.47
C SER A 736 -18.56 -38.77 -4.64
N GLY A 737 -17.47 -38.14 -4.19
CA GLY A 737 -17.31 -36.68 -4.31
C GLY A 737 -17.36 -36.16 -5.76
N HIS A 738 -17.09 -37.01 -6.76
CA HIS A 738 -17.28 -36.68 -8.16
C HIS A 738 -18.77 -36.71 -8.56
N GLU A 739 -19.51 -37.73 -8.14
CA GLU A 739 -20.95 -37.87 -8.41
C GLU A 739 -21.77 -36.77 -7.71
N GLN A 740 -21.39 -36.38 -6.49
CA GLN A 740 -21.97 -35.22 -5.80
C GLN A 740 -21.77 -33.92 -6.59
N ASN A 741 -20.58 -33.72 -7.15
CA ASN A 741 -20.27 -32.53 -7.96
C ASN A 741 -20.98 -32.53 -9.32
N LEU A 742 -21.19 -33.71 -9.93
CA LEU A 742 -21.94 -33.89 -11.17
C LEU A 742 -23.42 -33.51 -11.03
N LEU A 743 -24.06 -33.92 -9.93
CA LEU A 743 -25.46 -33.61 -9.65
C LEU A 743 -25.65 -32.18 -9.12
N TYR A 744 -25.01 -31.86 -7.98
CA TYR A 744 -25.38 -30.68 -7.17
C TYR A 744 -24.22 -29.71 -6.93
N GLY A 745 -22.97 -30.15 -7.12
CA GLY A 745 -21.79 -29.33 -6.91
C GLY A 745 -21.38 -28.55 -8.17
N ILE A 746 -20.18 -27.98 -8.15
CA ILE A 746 -19.62 -27.21 -9.27
C ILE A 746 -18.54 -28.09 -9.92
N LEU A 747 -18.58 -28.29 -11.23
CA LEU A 747 -17.58 -29.07 -11.98
C LEU A 747 -16.20 -28.38 -12.00
N ASP A 748 -15.14 -29.19 -12.09
CA ASP A 748 -13.75 -28.71 -12.15
C ASP A 748 -13.50 -27.88 -13.44
N GLU A 749 -14.18 -28.21 -14.55
CA GLU A 749 -14.10 -27.47 -15.82
C GLU A 749 -14.81 -26.11 -15.76
N GLY A 750 -15.91 -26.04 -15.00
CA GLY A 750 -16.74 -24.84 -14.82
C GLY A 750 -16.23 -23.90 -13.72
N THR A 751 -15.00 -24.10 -13.23
CA THR A 751 -14.44 -23.26 -12.17
C THR A 751 -12.98 -22.95 -12.41
N LEU A 752 -12.56 -21.80 -11.89
CA LEU A 752 -11.16 -21.46 -11.67
C LEU A 752 -10.74 -21.78 -10.24
N ALA A 753 -11.67 -22.09 -9.33
CA ALA A 753 -11.36 -22.26 -7.92
C ALA A 753 -10.43 -23.45 -7.69
N ASN A 754 -9.29 -23.22 -7.03
CA ASN A 754 -8.41 -24.32 -6.65
C ASN A 754 -8.92 -24.98 -5.38
N ARG A 755 -9.51 -26.18 -5.49
CA ARG A 755 -10.09 -26.91 -4.34
C ARG A 755 -9.15 -27.92 -3.68
N ARG A 756 -8.06 -28.29 -4.38
CA ARG A 756 -7.21 -29.42 -3.98
C ARG A 756 -6.11 -29.03 -2.98
N GLY A 757 -5.71 -27.75 -2.96
CA GLY A 757 -4.64 -27.24 -2.10
C GLY A 757 -5.11 -26.22 -1.04
N CYS A 758 -6.35 -26.32 -0.55
CA CYS A 758 -6.92 -25.33 0.36
C CYS A 758 -7.59 -25.97 1.59
N ASP A 759 -7.50 -25.30 2.74
CA ASP A 759 -8.27 -25.64 3.95
C ASP A 759 -9.77 -25.39 3.70
N GLN A 760 -10.49 -26.46 3.36
CA GLN A 760 -11.92 -26.40 3.04
C GLN A 760 -12.77 -25.93 4.24
N GLU A 761 -12.33 -26.17 5.47
CA GLU A 761 -13.05 -25.71 6.66
C GLU A 761 -12.96 -24.18 6.76
N LEU A 762 -11.77 -23.61 6.55
CA LEU A 762 -11.56 -22.16 6.52
C LEU A 762 -12.33 -21.51 5.37
N VAL A 763 -12.28 -22.08 4.16
CA VAL A 763 -13.03 -21.59 2.99
C VAL A 763 -14.53 -21.55 3.28
N SER A 764 -15.10 -22.63 3.81
CA SER A 764 -16.53 -22.70 4.11
C SER A 764 -16.96 -21.66 5.16
N LYS A 765 -16.14 -21.43 6.20
CA LYS A 765 -16.40 -20.42 7.23
C LYS A 765 -16.37 -19.00 6.66
N LEU A 766 -15.42 -18.69 5.78
CA LEU A 766 -15.32 -17.37 5.15
C LEU A 766 -16.49 -17.12 4.19
N LEU A 767 -16.82 -18.09 3.33
CA LEU A 767 -17.96 -17.99 2.41
C LEU A 767 -19.30 -17.82 3.16
N LYS A 768 -19.53 -18.60 4.23
CA LYS A 768 -20.74 -18.47 5.07
C LYS A 768 -20.85 -17.12 5.78
N ARG A 769 -19.73 -16.48 6.09
CA ARG A 769 -19.71 -15.13 6.70
C ARG A 769 -20.00 -14.05 5.68
N ALA A 770 -19.42 -14.15 4.49
CA ALA A 770 -19.67 -13.22 3.39
C ALA A 770 -21.10 -13.34 2.83
N SER A 771 -21.67 -14.55 2.79
CA SER A 771 -23.01 -14.81 2.21
C SER A 771 -24.15 -14.11 2.94
N ARG A 772 -23.94 -13.69 4.19
CA ARG A 772 -24.91 -12.93 4.98
C ARG A 772 -25.10 -11.49 4.46
N TYR A 773 -24.15 -11.00 3.68
CA TYR A 773 -24.11 -9.61 3.20
C TYR A 773 -24.26 -9.55 1.68
N ASN A 774 -23.43 -10.31 0.95
CA ASN A 774 -23.40 -10.26 -0.50
C ASN A 774 -23.35 -11.67 -1.10
N GLN A 775 -24.53 -12.15 -1.51
CA GLN A 775 -24.67 -13.47 -2.14
C GLN A 775 -24.06 -13.51 -3.55
N ARG A 776 -24.07 -12.39 -4.29
CA ARG A 776 -23.48 -12.29 -5.64
C ARG A 776 -21.97 -12.49 -5.58
N LEU A 777 -21.29 -11.79 -4.68
CA LEU A 777 -19.85 -11.97 -4.48
C LEU A 777 -19.51 -13.42 -4.08
N VAL A 778 -20.32 -14.07 -3.24
CA VAL A 778 -20.11 -15.48 -2.88
C VAL A 778 -20.30 -16.42 -4.08
N ARG A 779 -21.26 -16.16 -4.96
CA ARG A 779 -21.42 -16.90 -6.23
C ARG A 779 -20.14 -16.82 -7.06
N TYR A 780 -19.55 -15.64 -7.19
CA TYR A 780 -18.30 -15.44 -7.92
C TYR A 780 -17.13 -16.17 -7.23
N MET A 781 -16.98 -16.01 -5.91
CA MET A 781 -15.87 -16.62 -5.17
C MET A 781 -15.88 -18.15 -5.25
N LYS A 782 -17.06 -18.79 -5.20
CA LYS A 782 -17.21 -20.24 -5.40
C LYS A 782 -16.67 -20.73 -6.75
N ARG A 783 -16.65 -19.85 -7.75
CA ARG A 783 -16.10 -20.10 -9.09
C ARG A 783 -14.62 -19.74 -9.23
N GLY A 784 -14.00 -19.17 -8.19
CA GLY A 784 -12.61 -18.73 -8.20
C GLY A 784 -12.40 -17.32 -8.76
N VAL A 785 -13.48 -16.54 -8.88
CA VAL A 785 -13.51 -15.16 -9.38
C VAL A 785 -13.92 -14.22 -8.25
N ALA A 786 -13.26 -13.09 -8.08
CA ALA A 786 -13.70 -12.07 -7.13
C ALA A 786 -13.41 -10.66 -7.67
N TYR A 787 -13.94 -9.66 -6.97
CA TYR A 787 -13.59 -8.26 -7.17
C TYR A 787 -13.20 -7.62 -5.84
N HIS A 788 -12.41 -6.54 -5.88
CA HIS A 788 -11.94 -5.81 -4.70
C HIS A 788 -11.96 -4.30 -4.95
N HIS A 789 -12.69 -3.55 -4.13
CA HIS A 789 -12.69 -2.09 -4.14
C HIS A 789 -13.17 -1.53 -2.80
N ALA A 790 -13.09 -0.21 -2.65
CA ALA A 790 -13.38 0.53 -1.43
C ALA A 790 -14.85 0.47 -0.94
N GLU A 791 -15.78 -0.13 -1.67
CA GLU A 791 -17.20 -0.26 -1.25
C GLU A 791 -17.49 -1.61 -0.58
N LEU A 792 -16.63 -2.62 -0.75
CA LEU A 792 -16.78 -3.88 -0.05
C LEU A 792 -16.70 -3.66 1.47
N ASN A 793 -17.54 -4.35 2.24
CA ASN A 793 -17.44 -4.28 3.69
C ASN A 793 -16.20 -5.04 4.19
N ASN A 794 -15.76 -4.76 5.43
CA ASN A 794 -14.55 -5.39 5.98
C ASN A 794 -14.59 -6.93 5.97
N LYS A 795 -15.78 -7.54 6.11
CA LYS A 795 -15.92 -9.01 6.14
C LYS A 795 -15.78 -9.61 4.75
N GLU A 796 -16.30 -8.94 3.72
CA GLU A 796 -16.15 -9.29 2.31
C GLU A 796 -14.70 -9.13 1.86
N ARG A 797 -14.07 -7.98 2.15
CA ARG A 797 -12.65 -7.75 1.83
C ARG A 797 -11.77 -8.84 2.41
N VAL A 798 -11.95 -9.14 3.70
CA VAL A 798 -11.21 -10.18 4.40
C VAL A 798 -11.46 -11.57 3.79
N ALA A 799 -12.68 -11.87 3.37
CA ALA A 799 -12.97 -13.12 2.69
C ALA A 799 -12.25 -13.21 1.34
N VAL A 800 -12.32 -12.16 0.51
CA VAL A 800 -11.64 -12.11 -0.80
C VAL A 800 -10.12 -12.22 -0.62
N GLU A 801 -9.53 -11.42 0.27
CA GLU A 801 -8.10 -11.41 0.55
C GLU A 801 -7.61 -12.77 1.06
N ALA A 802 -8.28 -13.33 2.07
CA ALA A 802 -7.89 -14.61 2.64
C ALA A 802 -8.07 -15.77 1.64
N LEU A 803 -9.14 -15.78 0.84
CA LEU A 803 -9.37 -16.82 -0.16
C LEU A 803 -8.37 -16.74 -1.32
N PHE A 804 -7.94 -15.54 -1.72
CA PHE A 804 -6.92 -15.36 -2.74
C PHE A 804 -5.52 -15.75 -2.24
N ARG A 805 -5.15 -15.38 -1.00
CA ARG A 805 -3.89 -15.84 -0.38
C ARG A 805 -3.80 -17.37 -0.29
N ASN A 806 -4.91 -18.02 0.04
CA ASN A 806 -5.02 -19.47 0.05
C ASN A 806 -5.09 -20.09 -1.36
N ARG A 807 -5.03 -19.29 -2.44
CA ARG A 807 -5.16 -19.70 -3.85
C ARG A 807 -6.51 -20.30 -4.23
N TYR A 808 -7.53 -20.19 -3.37
CA TYR A 808 -8.87 -20.62 -3.72
C TYR A 808 -9.44 -19.74 -4.83
N VAL A 809 -9.37 -18.42 -4.66
CA VAL A 809 -9.68 -17.46 -5.74
C VAL A 809 -8.44 -17.31 -6.63
N GLN A 810 -8.63 -17.45 -7.94
CA GLN A 810 -7.55 -17.36 -8.93
C GLN A 810 -7.52 -16.03 -9.67
N ILE A 811 -8.64 -15.31 -9.76
CA ILE A 811 -8.68 -13.99 -10.38
C ILE A 811 -9.40 -12.96 -9.52
N ILE A 812 -8.78 -11.78 -9.37
CA ILE A 812 -9.38 -10.62 -8.72
C ILE A 812 -9.42 -9.45 -9.70
N PHE A 813 -10.58 -8.80 -9.84
CA PHE A 813 -10.72 -7.50 -10.48
C PHE A 813 -10.71 -6.39 -9.42
N SER A 814 -9.71 -5.52 -9.45
CA SER A 814 -9.44 -4.57 -8.37
C SER A 814 -9.22 -3.14 -8.85
N THR A 815 -9.54 -2.17 -7.99
CA THR A 815 -9.01 -0.80 -8.11
C THR A 815 -7.56 -0.72 -7.58
N SER A 816 -6.89 0.40 -7.85
CA SER A 816 -5.53 0.70 -7.39
C SER A 816 -5.29 0.55 -5.90
N THR A 817 -6.32 0.69 -5.07
CA THR A 817 -6.21 0.59 -3.60
C THR A 817 -5.61 -0.74 -3.11
N LEU A 818 -5.79 -1.82 -3.88
CA LEU A 818 -5.19 -3.12 -3.56
C LEU A 818 -3.69 -3.17 -3.81
N ALA A 819 -3.15 -2.26 -4.62
CA ALA A 819 -1.72 -2.15 -4.91
C ALA A 819 -0.92 -1.74 -3.68
N LEU A 820 -1.53 -1.01 -2.74
CA LEU A 820 -0.89 -0.47 -1.54
C LEU A 820 -0.92 -1.46 -0.37
N GLY A 821 0.26 -1.85 0.15
CA GLY A 821 0.42 -2.36 1.52
C GLY A 821 -0.41 -3.58 1.95
N ILE A 822 -0.75 -4.52 1.06
CA ILE A 822 -1.47 -5.76 1.45
C ILE A 822 -0.65 -6.96 0.96
N HIS A 823 -0.44 -7.98 1.80
CA HIS A 823 0.32 -9.19 1.44
C HIS A 823 -0.49 -10.10 0.52
N MET A 824 -0.56 -9.74 -0.76
CA MET A 824 -1.18 -10.52 -1.83
C MET A 824 -0.29 -10.54 -3.07
N PRO A 825 0.84 -11.27 -3.02
CA PRO A 825 1.63 -11.52 -4.22
C PRO A 825 0.86 -12.46 -5.14
N THR A 826 1.00 -12.26 -6.44
CA THR A 826 0.27 -12.95 -7.51
C THR A 826 1.25 -13.41 -8.59
N LYS A 827 0.90 -14.42 -9.39
CA LYS A 827 1.77 -14.86 -10.49
C LYS A 827 1.74 -13.84 -11.64
N THR A 828 0.55 -13.36 -11.95
CA THR A 828 0.31 -12.38 -13.01
C THR A 828 -0.39 -11.14 -12.48
N VAL A 829 0.00 -9.98 -12.99
CA VAL A 829 -0.69 -8.69 -12.83
C VAL A 829 -1.11 -8.21 -14.20
N ALA A 830 -2.36 -7.78 -14.35
CA ALA A 830 -2.89 -7.22 -15.59
C ALA A 830 -3.41 -5.80 -15.37
N PHE A 831 -3.12 -4.89 -16.30
CA PHE A 831 -3.69 -3.54 -16.35
C PHE A 831 -4.70 -3.47 -17.48
N VAL A 832 -5.93 -3.05 -17.16
CA VAL A 832 -7.05 -3.06 -18.11
C VAL A 832 -7.59 -1.66 -18.27
N LYS A 833 -7.54 -1.18 -19.52
CA LYS A 833 -7.99 0.16 -19.95
C LYS A 833 -7.17 1.30 -19.34
N ASP A 834 -6.98 2.37 -20.10
CA ASP A 834 -6.29 3.57 -19.61
C ASP A 834 -7.12 4.32 -18.56
N SER A 835 -6.42 4.99 -17.63
CA SER A 835 -6.96 5.75 -16.51
C SER A 835 -6.02 6.91 -16.18
N ILE A 836 -6.59 8.05 -15.76
CA ILE A 836 -5.82 9.20 -15.27
C ILE A 836 -5.03 8.83 -14.01
N PHE A 837 -5.57 7.94 -13.19
CA PHE A 837 -4.96 7.47 -11.95
C PHE A 837 -3.81 6.46 -12.19
N LEU A 838 -3.71 5.85 -13.38
CA LEU A 838 -2.59 4.96 -13.69
C LEU A 838 -1.33 5.78 -13.98
N ASP A 839 -0.58 6.10 -12.93
CA ASP A 839 0.71 6.76 -13.00
C ASP A 839 1.88 5.78 -12.80
N ALA A 840 3.10 6.30 -12.83
CA ALA A 840 4.32 5.52 -12.68
C ALA A 840 4.43 4.83 -11.31
N LEU A 841 4.02 5.53 -10.24
CA LEU A 841 4.09 5.03 -8.87
C LEU A 841 3.10 3.88 -8.69
N GLN A 842 1.84 4.06 -9.09
CA GLN A 842 0.80 3.05 -9.07
C GLN A 842 1.18 1.85 -9.94
N TYR A 843 1.74 2.07 -11.13
CA TYR A 843 2.23 0.98 -11.98
C TYR A 843 3.31 0.16 -11.28
N ARG A 844 4.30 0.79 -10.65
CA ARG A 844 5.42 0.11 -9.97
C ARG A 844 4.97 -0.64 -8.73
N GLN A 845 4.07 -0.07 -7.93
CA GLN A 845 3.46 -0.75 -6.78
C GLN A 845 2.60 -1.96 -7.22
N SER A 846 1.79 -1.78 -8.27
CA SER A 846 0.88 -2.80 -8.78
C SER A 846 1.63 -3.96 -9.47
N SER A 847 2.49 -3.66 -10.44
CA SER A 847 3.36 -4.64 -11.10
C SER A 847 4.33 -5.29 -10.11
N GLY A 848 4.64 -4.57 -9.04
CA GLY A 848 5.41 -5.05 -7.90
C GLY A 848 4.84 -6.31 -7.25
N ARG A 849 3.55 -6.61 -7.44
CA ARG A 849 2.90 -7.79 -6.85
C ARG A 849 3.05 -9.04 -7.68
N ALA A 850 3.50 -8.93 -8.92
CA ALA A 850 3.78 -10.08 -9.78
C ALA A 850 5.05 -10.80 -9.32
N GLY A 851 4.98 -12.14 -9.26
CA GLY A 851 6.04 -13.02 -8.78
C GLY A 851 5.95 -13.28 -7.28
N ARG A 852 5.43 -14.44 -6.88
CA ARG A 852 5.37 -14.86 -5.48
C ARG A 852 6.70 -15.47 -5.04
N ARG A 853 7.39 -14.84 -4.07
CA ARG A 853 8.61 -15.39 -3.45
C ARG A 853 8.36 -16.82 -2.96
N GLY A 854 9.27 -17.73 -3.29
CA GLY A 854 9.21 -19.16 -2.91
C GLY A 854 8.24 -20.01 -3.75
N PHE A 855 7.51 -19.41 -4.71
CA PHE A 855 6.52 -20.14 -5.52
C PHE A 855 6.64 -19.90 -7.01
N ASP A 856 6.86 -18.65 -7.43
CA ASP A 856 7.03 -18.28 -8.82
C ASP A 856 8.47 -17.82 -9.06
N ILE A 857 9.04 -18.30 -10.15
CA ILE A 857 10.39 -17.98 -10.60
C ILE A 857 10.40 -16.65 -11.39
N GLN A 858 9.26 -16.31 -12.00
CA GLN A 858 9.05 -15.10 -12.80
C GLN A 858 7.70 -14.47 -12.44
N GLY A 859 7.62 -13.15 -12.51
CA GLY A 859 6.37 -12.40 -12.48
C GLY A 859 5.96 -11.97 -13.88
N HIS A 860 4.66 -11.96 -14.16
CA HIS A 860 4.13 -11.54 -15.47
C HIS A 860 3.28 -10.28 -15.34
N VAL A 861 3.52 -9.30 -16.19
CA VAL A 861 2.79 -8.04 -16.27
C VAL A 861 2.14 -7.95 -17.65
N VAL A 862 0.82 -7.81 -17.71
CA VAL A 862 0.07 -7.78 -18.97
C VAL A 862 -0.67 -6.46 -19.13
N PHE A 863 -0.56 -5.82 -20.29
CA PHE A 863 -1.33 -4.63 -20.64
C PHE A 863 -2.47 -5.00 -21.60
N ILE A 864 -3.68 -4.53 -21.30
CA ILE A 864 -4.89 -4.79 -22.08
C ILE A 864 -5.60 -3.47 -22.35
N ASN A 865 -5.75 -3.11 -23.63
CA ASN A 865 -6.45 -1.88 -24.05
C ASN A 865 -5.85 -0.59 -23.45
N ILE A 866 -4.51 -0.52 -23.38
CA ILE A 866 -3.77 0.67 -22.93
C ILE A 866 -2.94 1.19 -24.12
N PRO A 867 -2.92 2.51 -24.38
CA PRO A 867 -2.10 3.11 -25.43
C PRO A 867 -0.61 2.83 -25.22
N ILE A 868 0.11 2.52 -26.30
CA ILE A 868 1.56 2.26 -26.25
C ILE A 868 2.29 3.43 -25.62
N SER A 869 2.00 4.68 -26.03
CA SER A 869 2.63 5.88 -25.48
C SER A 869 2.54 5.96 -23.95
N LYS A 870 1.41 5.52 -23.37
CA LYS A 870 1.22 5.40 -21.92
C LYS A 870 2.04 4.25 -21.35
N ILE A 871 2.07 3.07 -21.97
CA ILE A 871 2.91 1.94 -21.54
C ILE A 871 4.40 2.32 -21.54
N CYS A 872 4.88 3.03 -22.57
CA CYS A 872 6.24 3.57 -22.62
C CYS A 872 6.47 4.44 -21.39
N HIS A 873 5.62 5.45 -21.18
CA HIS A 873 5.74 6.34 -20.04
C HIS A 873 5.81 5.55 -18.71
N LEU A 874 4.89 4.61 -18.46
CA LEU A 874 4.86 3.83 -17.22
C LEU A 874 6.11 2.97 -16.99
N THR A 875 6.70 2.42 -18.07
CA THR A 875 7.88 1.55 -17.97
C THR A 875 9.18 2.32 -17.74
N ILE A 876 9.24 3.59 -18.15
CA ILE A 876 10.45 4.43 -18.15
C ILE A 876 10.37 5.55 -17.11
N SER A 877 9.21 5.89 -16.58
CA SER A 877 9.13 6.94 -15.56
C SER A 877 10.07 6.61 -14.40
N ALA A 878 10.93 7.57 -14.03
CA ALA A 878 11.85 7.45 -12.89
C ALA A 878 11.08 7.22 -11.58
N ILE A 879 11.78 6.70 -10.56
CA ILE A 879 11.19 6.60 -9.22
C ILE A 879 10.94 8.04 -8.76
N PRO A 880 9.72 8.39 -8.32
CA PRO A 880 9.49 9.74 -7.82
C PRO A 880 10.37 10.00 -6.59
N ASP A 881 10.89 11.22 -6.51
CA ASP A 881 11.56 11.68 -5.30
C ASP A 881 10.53 11.87 -4.19
N ILE A 882 10.97 11.66 -2.94
CA ILE A 882 10.19 12.09 -1.80
C ILE A 882 10.30 13.61 -1.72
N HIS A 883 9.16 14.28 -1.64
CA HIS A 883 9.04 15.71 -1.43
C HIS A 883 8.44 15.99 -0.05
N SER A 884 8.87 17.08 0.57
CA SER A 884 8.37 17.56 1.85
C SER A 884 7.43 18.77 1.65
N HIS A 885 6.57 19.00 2.63
CA HIS A 885 5.64 20.11 2.65
C HIS A 885 6.16 21.21 3.60
N PHE A 886 5.58 22.40 3.54
CA PHE A 886 5.87 23.43 4.51
C PHE A 886 5.64 22.91 5.95
N PRO A 887 6.57 23.15 6.89
CA PRO A 887 6.68 22.34 8.11
C PRO A 887 5.63 22.60 9.18
N THR A 888 4.86 23.68 9.06
CA THR A 888 3.94 24.09 10.11
C THR A 888 2.65 24.69 9.53
N SER A 889 1.59 24.68 10.32
CA SER A 889 0.34 25.39 10.08
C SER A 889 -0.06 26.13 11.36
N VAL A 890 -1.10 26.96 11.30
CA VAL A 890 -1.60 27.69 12.47
C VAL A 890 -2.02 26.73 13.57
N THR A 891 -2.81 25.71 13.22
CA THR A 891 -3.30 24.74 14.22
C THR A 891 -2.17 23.84 14.71
N PHE A 892 -1.24 23.44 13.84
CA PHE A 892 -0.09 22.63 14.25
C PHE A 892 0.82 23.36 15.23
N PHE A 893 1.15 24.62 14.94
CA PHE A 893 1.94 25.46 15.83
C PHE A 893 1.26 25.63 17.19
N MET A 894 -0.06 25.84 17.20
CA MET A 894 -0.82 25.91 18.44
C MET A 894 -0.80 24.59 19.25
N ARG A 895 -0.82 23.43 18.58
CA ARG A 895 -0.66 22.11 19.25
C ARG A 895 0.74 21.94 19.86
N LEU A 896 1.79 22.47 19.23
CA LEU A 896 3.14 22.49 19.81
C LEU A 896 3.24 23.39 21.05
N LEU A 897 2.59 24.57 21.02
CA LEU A 897 2.48 25.44 22.19
C LEU A 897 1.72 24.75 23.33
N HIS A 898 0.62 24.07 23.01
CA HIS A 898 -0.16 23.29 23.97
C HIS A 898 0.68 22.19 24.62
N LEU A 899 1.44 21.45 23.80
CA LEU A 899 2.35 20.42 24.27
C LEU A 899 3.36 21.00 25.26
N TYR A 900 3.98 22.13 24.93
CA TYR A 900 4.98 22.78 25.80
C TYR A 900 4.39 23.31 27.12
N SER A 901 3.24 24.00 27.06
CA SER A 901 2.60 24.60 28.23
C SER A 901 2.19 23.54 29.27
N ASN A 902 1.60 22.43 28.79
CA ASN A 902 1.02 21.40 29.65
C ASN A 902 1.90 20.16 29.89
N ALA A 903 3.09 20.06 29.27
CA ALA A 903 3.97 18.93 29.48
C ALA A 903 4.56 18.90 30.90
N LYS A 904 4.54 17.71 31.53
CA LYS A 904 5.25 17.46 32.79
C LYS A 904 6.77 17.63 32.64
N ASN A 905 7.32 17.23 31.49
CA ASN A 905 8.72 17.44 31.13
C ASN A 905 8.80 18.53 30.04
N LYS A 906 8.96 19.79 30.46
CA LYS A 906 9.02 20.93 29.54
C LYS A 906 10.26 20.88 28.62
N LYS A 907 11.39 20.32 29.06
CA LYS A 907 12.61 20.19 28.24
C LYS A 907 12.36 19.23 27.06
N ASP A 908 11.78 18.06 27.32
CA ASP A 908 11.45 17.09 26.27
C ASP A 908 10.43 17.66 25.26
N ALA A 909 9.35 18.28 25.76
CA ALA A 909 8.36 18.92 24.92
C ALA A 909 8.95 20.05 24.06
N MET A 910 9.81 20.88 24.63
CA MET A 910 10.52 21.95 23.92
C MET A 910 11.44 21.37 22.83
N ASN A 911 12.26 20.38 23.17
CA ASN A 911 13.19 19.76 22.22
C ASN A 911 12.45 19.13 21.03
N ARG A 912 11.35 18.41 21.27
CA ARG A 912 10.50 17.84 20.21
C ARG A 912 9.92 18.93 19.30
N SER A 913 9.45 20.04 19.88
CA SER A 913 8.91 21.16 19.11
C SER A 913 10.00 21.85 18.27
N LEU A 914 11.18 22.07 18.83
CA LEU A 914 12.31 22.69 18.13
C LEU A 914 12.78 21.83 16.94
N ILE A 915 13.03 20.54 17.16
CA ILE A 915 13.43 19.60 16.09
C ILE A 915 12.41 19.63 14.94
N THR A 916 11.11 19.70 15.26
CA THR A 916 10.05 19.69 14.26
C THR A 916 10.02 20.97 13.41
N LEU A 917 10.38 22.12 13.99
CA LEU A 917 10.42 23.41 13.29
C LEU A 917 11.77 23.69 12.59
N GLU A 918 12.86 23.17 13.15
CA GLU A 918 14.23 23.45 12.71
C GLU A 918 14.74 22.44 11.68
N CYS A 919 14.40 21.16 11.83
CA CYS A 919 14.86 20.08 10.97
C CYS A 919 13.85 19.52 9.94
N PRO A 920 12.88 20.25 9.36
CA PRO A 920 12.08 19.75 8.24
C PRO A 920 12.92 19.26 7.05
N PHE A 921 12.45 18.23 6.35
CA PHE A 921 13.15 17.62 5.22
C PHE A 921 13.34 18.61 4.06
N ILE A 922 12.38 19.51 3.83
CA ILE A 922 12.47 20.56 2.81
C ILE A 922 13.70 21.47 2.99
N LYS A 923 14.20 21.63 4.23
CA LYS A 923 15.39 22.46 4.51
C LYS A 923 16.68 21.80 4.02
N GLN A 924 16.72 20.51 3.70
CA GLN A 924 17.95 19.88 3.22
C GLN A 924 18.46 20.45 1.88
N SER A 925 17.56 21.01 1.06
CA SER A 925 17.97 21.72 -0.16
C SER A 925 18.72 23.00 0.21
N ARG A 926 20.03 23.07 -0.06
CA ARG A 926 20.85 24.28 0.16
C ARG A 926 20.25 25.53 -0.50
N ILE A 927 19.60 25.35 -1.65
CA ILE A 927 18.99 26.45 -2.42
C ILE A 927 17.76 27.02 -1.71
N LYS A 928 16.95 26.18 -1.06
CA LYS A 928 15.70 26.59 -0.39
C LYS A 928 15.84 26.74 1.13
N TYR A 929 16.96 26.33 1.73
CA TYR A 929 17.16 26.34 3.19
C TYR A 929 16.85 27.70 3.80
N HIS A 930 17.51 28.76 3.32
CA HIS A 930 17.35 30.11 3.86
C HIS A 930 15.92 30.63 3.69
N LEU A 931 15.31 30.39 2.53
CA LEU A 931 13.93 30.75 2.25
C LEU A 931 12.96 30.13 3.25
N ILE A 932 13.03 28.81 3.42
CA ILE A 932 12.11 28.08 4.29
C ILE A 932 12.37 28.39 5.77
N ASP A 933 13.63 28.56 6.17
CA ASP A 933 13.96 28.90 7.56
C ASP A 933 13.43 30.29 7.94
N VAL A 934 13.64 31.29 7.08
CA VAL A 934 13.09 32.64 7.25
C VAL A 934 11.56 32.60 7.29
N GLN A 935 10.92 31.92 6.33
CA GLN A 935 9.47 31.76 6.31
C GLN A 935 8.94 31.09 7.58
N THR A 936 9.56 30.01 8.04
CA THR A 936 9.11 29.28 9.23
C THR A 936 9.15 30.18 10.47
N ARG A 937 10.22 30.97 10.65
CA ARG A 937 10.37 31.91 11.78
C ARG A 937 9.32 33.01 11.76
N TYR A 938 9.17 33.70 10.63
CA TYR A 938 8.17 34.77 10.50
C TYR A 938 6.75 34.22 10.56
N HIS A 939 6.49 33.04 10.00
CA HIS A 939 5.18 32.42 10.09
C HIS A 939 4.82 32.10 11.55
N CYS A 940 5.75 31.55 12.34
CA CYS A 940 5.51 31.33 13.78
C CYS A 940 5.21 32.64 14.52
N LEU A 941 5.95 33.72 14.21
CA LEU A 941 5.76 35.03 14.82
C LEU A 941 4.38 35.63 14.50
N HIS A 942 4.03 35.69 13.21
CA HIS A 942 2.75 36.24 12.76
C HIS A 942 1.58 35.33 13.13
N THR A 943 1.80 34.03 13.28
CA THR A 943 0.81 33.10 13.86
C THR A 943 0.52 33.43 15.32
N LEU A 944 1.53 33.83 16.12
CA LEU A 944 1.29 34.29 17.50
C LEU A 944 0.44 35.56 17.53
N ASP A 945 0.78 36.57 16.72
CA ASP A 945 -0.02 37.80 16.60
C ASP A 945 -1.46 37.46 16.17
N PHE A 946 -1.61 36.60 15.16
CA PHE A 946 -2.91 36.14 14.69
C PHE A 946 -3.74 35.45 15.79
N LEU A 947 -3.15 34.49 16.50
CA LEU A 947 -3.83 33.78 17.59
C LEU A 947 -4.17 34.72 18.76
N HIS A 948 -3.32 35.72 19.03
CA HIS A 948 -3.57 36.72 20.05
C HIS A 948 -4.72 37.65 19.69
N ARG A 949 -4.78 38.15 18.44
CA ARG A 949 -5.90 38.98 17.93
C ARG A 949 -7.24 38.24 17.93
N LEU A 950 -7.21 36.92 17.85
CA LEU A 950 -8.39 36.05 17.96
C LEU A 950 -8.73 35.67 19.41
N ASN A 951 -8.03 36.19 20.42
CA ASN A 951 -8.19 35.86 21.84
C ASN A 951 -8.04 34.35 22.15
N LEU A 952 -7.21 33.62 21.39
CA LEU A 952 -6.99 32.19 21.58
C LEU A 952 -5.77 31.88 22.47
N ILE A 953 -4.88 32.86 22.62
CA ILE A 953 -3.71 32.79 23.50
C ILE A 953 -3.59 34.04 24.35
N ASN A 954 -3.15 33.88 25.60
CA ASN A 954 -2.87 35.00 26.50
C ASN A 954 -1.45 35.57 26.25
N GLY A 955 -1.09 36.63 26.98
CA GLY A 955 0.25 37.26 26.87
C GLY A 955 1.43 36.35 27.27
N GLU A 956 1.18 35.26 28.00
CA GLU A 956 2.19 34.23 28.34
C GLU A 956 2.29 33.13 27.27
N GLY A 957 1.40 33.12 26.27
CA GLY A 957 1.31 32.08 25.24
C GLY A 957 0.53 30.82 25.68
N ASP A 958 -0.16 30.86 26.81
CA ASP A 958 -1.07 29.80 27.25
C ASP A 958 -2.41 29.90 26.47
N LEU A 959 -3.01 28.74 26.20
CA LEU A 959 -4.29 28.66 25.49
C LEU A 959 -5.45 29.15 26.37
N ILE A 960 -6.39 29.88 25.77
CA ILE A 960 -7.62 30.39 26.43
C ILE A 960 -8.88 30.13 25.60
N GLY A 961 -10.04 30.16 26.27
CA GLY A 961 -11.37 30.06 25.66
C GLY A 961 -11.55 28.83 24.76
N LEU A 962 -11.94 29.06 23.50
CA LEU A 962 -12.24 28.03 22.50
C LEU A 962 -10.98 27.39 21.85
N ALA A 963 -9.76 27.74 22.28
CA ALA A 963 -8.53 27.18 21.71
C ALA A 963 -8.48 25.63 21.80
N GLY A 964 -9.04 25.04 22.85
CA GLY A 964 -9.16 23.57 22.96
C GLY A 964 -9.93 22.96 21.77
N LEU A 965 -11.05 23.57 21.36
CA LEU A 965 -11.84 23.13 20.21
C LEU A 965 -11.04 23.19 18.89
N LEU A 966 -10.17 24.19 18.75
CA LEU A 966 -9.37 24.35 17.54
C LEU A 966 -8.35 23.23 17.35
N THR A 967 -7.59 22.89 18.41
CA THR A 967 -6.59 21.79 18.39
C THR A 967 -7.24 20.48 17.94
N HIS A 968 -8.46 20.26 18.43
CA HIS A 968 -9.31 19.13 18.21
C HIS A 968 -9.92 19.00 16.80
N LEU A 969 -10.03 20.09 16.05
CA LEU A 969 -10.59 20.13 14.70
C LEU A 969 -9.50 20.39 13.64
N HIS A 970 -8.23 20.15 13.96
CA HIS A 970 -7.07 20.43 13.09
C HIS A 970 -7.17 19.83 11.67
N TYR A 971 -7.86 18.69 11.50
CA TYR A 971 -8.09 18.08 10.18
C TYR A 971 -8.89 18.96 9.20
N PHE A 972 -9.60 19.95 9.73
CA PHE A 972 -10.46 20.85 8.96
C PHE A 972 -9.87 22.25 8.82
N GLU A 973 -8.56 22.41 9.01
CA GLU A 973 -7.88 23.69 8.78
C GLU A 973 -7.99 24.13 7.30
N PRO A 974 -8.30 25.40 7.00
CA PRO A 974 -8.49 26.55 7.91
C PRO A 974 -9.91 26.77 8.46
N ALA A 975 -10.90 25.97 8.06
CA ALA A 975 -12.31 26.15 8.45
C ALA A 975 -12.56 26.01 9.96
N ASN A 976 -11.75 25.23 10.67
CA ASN A 976 -11.78 25.14 12.13
C ASN A 976 -11.51 26.49 12.81
N ILE A 977 -10.58 27.31 12.29
CA ILE A 977 -10.24 28.64 12.84
C ILE A 977 -11.42 29.58 12.67
N LEU A 978 -11.99 29.63 11.47
CA LEU A 978 -13.16 30.46 11.18
C LEU A 978 -14.37 30.05 12.03
N LEU A 979 -14.59 28.76 12.27
CA LEU A 979 -15.66 28.29 13.16
C LEU A 979 -15.52 28.90 14.55
N VAL A 980 -14.31 28.82 15.13
CA VAL A 980 -14.04 29.34 16.47
C VAL A 980 -14.25 30.85 16.53
N TYR A 981 -13.77 31.58 15.52
CA TYR A 981 -14.02 33.02 15.41
C TYR A 981 -15.52 33.34 15.30
N LEU A 982 -16.29 32.60 14.51
CA LEU A 982 -17.73 32.82 14.39
C LEU A 982 -18.49 32.48 15.68
N MET A 983 -18.05 31.46 16.44
CA MET A 983 -18.64 31.11 17.73
C MET A 983 -18.45 32.21 18.79
N ASP A 984 -17.31 32.89 18.78
CA ASP A 984 -17.03 34.02 19.66
C ASP A 984 -17.96 35.22 19.39
N THR A 985 -18.47 35.35 18.16
CA THR A 985 -19.21 36.54 17.69
C THR A 985 -20.71 36.54 17.98
N GLN A 986 -21.19 35.64 18.84
CA GLN A 986 -22.61 35.43 19.18
C GLN A 986 -23.58 35.05 18.04
N LEU A 987 -23.14 35.07 16.78
CA LEU A 987 -23.99 34.82 15.60
C LEU A 987 -24.74 33.48 15.62
N PHE A 988 -24.16 32.45 16.23
CA PHE A 988 -24.84 31.15 16.37
C PHE A 988 -26.05 31.19 17.31
N HIS A 989 -26.13 32.17 18.22
CA HIS A 989 -27.30 32.35 19.09
C HIS A 989 -28.50 32.93 18.34
N GLU A 990 -28.25 33.76 17.32
CA GLU A 990 -29.28 34.38 16.46
C GLU A 990 -30.00 33.37 15.55
N LEU A 991 -29.42 32.18 15.37
CA LEU A 991 -30.01 31.13 14.54
C LEU A 991 -31.16 30.43 15.26
N ASN A 992 -32.38 30.63 14.76
CA ASN A 992 -33.61 30.09 15.36
C ASN A 992 -33.87 28.62 15.01
N HIS A 993 -33.37 28.14 13.86
CA HIS A 993 -33.61 26.78 13.39
C HIS A 993 -32.33 25.93 13.34
N ASP A 994 -32.43 24.69 13.81
CA ASP A 994 -31.34 23.70 13.76
C ASP A 994 -30.78 23.50 12.35
N ILE A 995 -31.65 23.57 11.33
CA ILE A 995 -31.24 23.42 9.93
C ILE A 995 -30.31 24.52 9.46
N ASP A 996 -30.41 25.73 10.01
CA ASP A 996 -29.55 26.85 9.65
C ASP A 996 -28.15 26.65 10.22
N ILE A 997 -28.04 26.11 11.44
CA ILE A 997 -26.78 25.70 12.05
C ILE A 997 -26.12 24.59 11.22
N VAL A 998 -26.90 23.56 10.85
CA VAL A 998 -26.41 22.48 9.97
C VAL A 998 -25.95 23.03 8.63
N ASN A 999 -26.64 24.01 8.05
CA ASN A 999 -26.25 24.64 6.78
C ASN A 999 -24.94 25.43 6.89
N VAL A 1000 -24.72 26.19 7.98
CA VAL A 1000 -23.46 26.89 8.24
C VAL A 1000 -22.32 25.90 8.44
N LEU A 1001 -22.50 24.89 9.30
CA LEU A 1001 -21.48 23.86 9.55
C LEU A 1001 -21.18 23.04 8.29
N ALA A 1002 -22.21 22.66 7.53
CA ALA A 1002 -22.04 21.97 6.26
C ALA A 1002 -21.23 22.81 5.28
N ARG A 1003 -21.41 24.14 5.23
CA ARG A 1003 -20.67 25.03 4.34
C ARG A 1003 -19.22 25.24 4.75
N LEU A 1004 -18.95 25.31 6.06
CA LEU A 1004 -17.58 25.41 6.58
C LEU A 1004 -16.77 24.13 6.35
N PHE A 1005 -17.41 22.96 6.52
CA PHE A 1005 -16.73 21.66 6.55
C PHE A 1005 -17.01 20.77 5.33
N THR A 1006 -17.68 21.29 4.29
CA THR A 1006 -17.69 20.61 2.98
C THR A 1006 -16.31 20.75 2.39
N ASN A 1007 -15.49 19.71 2.53
CA ASN A 1007 -14.19 19.68 1.89
C ASN A 1007 -14.32 19.97 0.38
N ILE A 1008 -13.33 20.70 -0.12
CA ILE A 1008 -13.22 21.29 -1.47
C ILE A 1008 -13.33 20.31 -2.68
N PRO A 1009 -13.29 18.95 -2.60
CA PRO A 1009 -13.36 18.13 -3.83
C PRO A 1009 -14.70 18.13 -4.58
N TRP A 1010 -15.76 18.75 -4.06
CA TRP A 1010 -17.14 18.59 -4.58
C TRP A 1010 -17.71 19.86 -5.22
N LEU A 1011 -16.83 20.67 -5.82
CA LEU A 1011 -17.23 21.80 -6.64
C LEU A 1011 -17.92 21.30 -7.92
N VAL A 1012 -19.24 21.40 -7.99
CA VAL A 1012 -20.01 21.07 -9.19
C VAL A 1012 -19.82 22.20 -10.20
N THR A 1013 -19.18 21.92 -11.32
CA THR A 1013 -18.99 22.90 -12.41
C THR A 1013 -20.32 23.30 -13.03
N HIS A 1014 -20.42 24.50 -13.64
CA HIS A 1014 -21.65 24.97 -14.29
C HIS A 1014 -22.16 24.01 -15.39
N LYS A 1015 -21.27 23.31 -16.10
CA LYS A 1015 -21.64 22.25 -17.07
C LYS A 1015 -22.26 21.00 -16.42
N GLN A 1016 -21.79 20.61 -15.23
CA GLN A 1016 -22.42 19.54 -14.47
C GLN A 1016 -23.76 19.99 -13.88
N PHE A 1017 -23.89 21.26 -13.48
CA PHE A 1017 -25.13 21.89 -13.05
C PHE A 1017 -26.22 21.84 -14.13
N GLU A 1018 -25.92 22.22 -15.38
CA GLU A 1018 -26.90 22.13 -16.49
C GLU A 1018 -27.35 20.69 -16.77
N ASN A 1019 -26.44 19.72 -16.70
CA ASN A 1019 -26.75 18.30 -16.87
C ASN A 1019 -27.59 17.71 -15.70
N LEU A 1020 -27.39 18.19 -14.49
CA LEU A 1020 -28.17 17.83 -13.30
C LEU A 1020 -29.59 18.40 -13.37
N VAL A 1021 -29.71 19.70 -13.69
CA VAL A 1021 -30.99 20.42 -13.78
C VAL A 1021 -31.83 19.93 -14.97
N SER A 1022 -31.20 19.65 -16.12
CA SER A 1022 -31.90 19.11 -17.31
C SER A 1022 -32.48 17.72 -17.07
N LYS A 1023 -31.78 16.82 -16.36
CA LYS A 1023 -32.32 15.52 -15.92
C LYS A 1023 -33.49 15.67 -14.92
N ARG A 1024 -33.46 16.70 -14.07
CA ARG A 1024 -34.50 16.95 -13.05
C ARG A 1024 -35.85 17.37 -13.64
N ARG A 1025 -35.87 18.00 -14.83
CA ARG A 1025 -37.14 18.30 -15.53
C ARG A 1025 -37.96 17.04 -15.87
N GLN A 1026 -37.38 15.85 -15.74
CA GLN A 1026 -38.05 14.58 -16.04
C GLN A 1026 -38.51 13.79 -14.79
N GLN A 1027 -38.12 14.16 -13.55
CA GLN A 1027 -38.54 13.47 -12.32
C GLN A 1027 -38.70 14.44 -11.12
N MET A 1028 -39.85 14.41 -10.44
CA MET A 1028 -40.14 15.25 -9.26
C MET A 1028 -39.56 14.64 -7.98
N PHE A 1029 -38.58 15.31 -7.36
CA PHE A 1029 -38.05 14.97 -6.04
C PHE A 1029 -37.74 16.21 -5.18
N ASN A 1030 -37.97 16.10 -3.86
CA ASN A 1030 -37.97 17.18 -2.84
C ASN A 1030 -36.58 17.54 -2.25
N SER A 1031 -35.48 16.94 -2.74
CA SER A 1031 -34.16 17.08 -2.09
C SER A 1031 -33.48 18.41 -2.39
N LYS A 1032 -32.74 18.93 -1.40
CA LYS A 1032 -31.90 20.13 -1.56
C LYS A 1032 -30.51 19.64 -1.97
N LEU A 1033 -30.11 19.94 -3.21
CA LEU A 1033 -28.84 19.48 -3.80
C LEU A 1033 -27.66 20.41 -3.49
N PHE A 1034 -27.94 21.70 -3.30
CA PHE A 1034 -26.93 22.71 -3.08
C PHE A 1034 -27.18 23.50 -1.79
N LEU A 1035 -26.09 23.84 -1.10
CA LEU A 1035 -26.13 24.65 0.10
C LEU A 1035 -26.67 26.05 -0.24
N SER A 1036 -27.52 26.58 0.63
CA SER A 1036 -27.99 27.96 0.48
C SER A 1036 -26.86 28.96 0.67
N LYS A 1037 -27.02 30.16 0.11
CA LYS A 1037 -26.14 31.30 0.40
C LYS A 1037 -26.00 31.48 1.92
N MET A 1038 -24.79 31.85 2.35
CA MET A 1038 -24.55 32.18 3.76
C MET A 1038 -25.40 33.40 4.12
N LEU A 1039 -25.90 33.45 5.36
CA LEU A 1039 -26.65 34.61 5.85
C LEU A 1039 -25.76 35.87 5.79
N ILE A 1040 -26.38 37.03 5.55
CA ILE A 1040 -25.66 38.29 5.34
C ILE A 1040 -24.73 38.60 6.53
N ASN A 1041 -25.26 38.53 7.76
CA ASN A 1041 -24.49 38.77 8.99
C ASN A 1041 -23.24 37.88 9.09
N PHE A 1042 -23.38 36.59 8.73
CA PHE A 1042 -22.25 35.67 8.70
C PHE A 1042 -21.24 36.05 7.61
N SER A 1043 -21.71 36.38 6.40
CA SER A 1043 -20.82 36.76 5.29
C SER A 1043 -19.99 38.02 5.59
N GLU A 1044 -20.60 39.03 6.22
CA GLU A 1044 -19.90 40.24 6.69
C GLU A 1044 -18.84 39.92 7.74
N ARG A 1045 -19.16 38.99 8.65
CA ARG A 1045 -18.21 38.60 9.70
C ARG A 1045 -17.03 37.79 9.16
N VAL A 1046 -17.25 36.94 8.16
CA VAL A 1046 -16.15 36.26 7.45
C VAL A 1046 -15.30 37.26 6.66
N GLN A 1047 -15.88 38.30 6.07
CA GLN A 1047 -15.10 39.38 5.44
C GLN A 1047 -14.21 40.11 6.45
N THR A 1048 -14.74 40.34 7.65
CA THR A 1048 -13.95 40.92 8.76
C THR A 1048 -12.79 40.00 9.16
N TYR A 1049 -13.06 38.70 9.32
CA TYR A 1049 -12.02 37.69 9.57
C TYR A 1049 -10.93 37.72 8.48
N ASN A 1050 -11.35 37.71 7.22
CA ASN A 1050 -10.43 37.74 6.08
C ASN A 1050 -9.62 39.05 6.03
N SER A 1051 -10.17 40.18 6.51
CA SER A 1051 -9.41 41.41 6.68
C SER A 1051 -8.29 41.25 7.71
N ILE A 1052 -8.58 40.64 8.87
CA ILE A 1052 -7.57 40.35 9.90
C ILE A 1052 -6.47 39.44 9.33
N VAL A 1053 -6.86 38.39 8.58
CA VAL A 1053 -5.90 37.50 7.92
C VAL A 1053 -5.02 38.27 6.93
N LYS A 1054 -5.61 39.12 6.09
CA LYS A 1054 -4.87 39.95 5.12
C LYS A 1054 -3.91 40.91 5.80
N ASP A 1055 -4.30 41.51 6.92
CA ASP A 1055 -3.44 42.42 7.67
C ASP A 1055 -2.23 41.67 8.23
N VAL A 1056 -2.46 40.61 9.02
CA VAL A 1056 -1.39 39.87 9.70
C VAL A 1056 -0.47 39.17 8.70
N TYR A 1057 -1.04 38.40 7.78
CA TYR A 1057 -0.25 37.66 6.81
C TYR A 1057 0.30 38.56 5.69
N GLY A 1058 -0.23 39.77 5.55
CA GLY A 1058 0.36 40.78 4.71
C GLY A 1058 1.73 41.23 5.22
N PHE A 1059 1.82 41.53 6.52
CA PHE A 1059 3.09 41.83 7.18
C PHE A 1059 4.04 40.62 7.20
N TYR A 1060 3.51 39.39 7.30
CA TYR A 1060 4.33 38.18 7.16
C TYR A 1060 5.08 38.16 5.83
N ILE A 1061 4.36 38.31 4.72
CA ILE A 1061 4.93 38.29 3.36
C ILE A 1061 5.98 39.40 3.21
N GLU A 1062 5.64 40.62 3.62
CA GLU A 1062 6.53 41.77 3.53
C GLU A 1062 7.84 41.55 4.32
N ASN A 1063 7.76 41.02 5.54
CA ASN A 1063 8.92 40.78 6.38
C ASN A 1063 9.80 39.64 5.88
N VAL A 1064 9.21 38.56 5.38
CA VAL A 1064 9.95 37.46 4.75
C VAL A 1064 10.74 37.99 3.56
N ILE A 1065 10.09 38.72 2.65
CA ILE A 1065 10.74 39.18 1.43
C ILE A 1065 11.81 40.23 1.74
N ARG A 1066 11.55 41.14 2.68
CA ARG A 1066 12.54 42.12 3.16
C ARG A 1066 13.79 41.42 3.71
N HIS A 1067 13.62 40.37 4.52
CA HIS A 1067 14.72 39.60 5.07
C HIS A 1067 15.51 38.88 3.96
N LEU A 1068 14.83 38.25 3.00
CA LEU A 1068 15.50 37.55 1.90
C LEU A 1068 16.34 38.50 1.03
N ARG A 1069 15.83 39.70 0.74
CA ARG A 1069 16.60 40.72 0.02
C ARG A 1069 17.88 41.10 0.76
N SER A 1070 17.81 41.30 2.08
CA SER A 1070 18.99 41.63 2.88
C SER A 1070 20.08 40.53 2.87
N LEU A 1071 19.70 39.28 2.57
CA LEU A 1071 20.65 38.17 2.41
C LEU A 1071 21.24 38.10 0.99
N ILE A 1072 20.54 38.65 -0.01
CA ILE A 1072 20.83 38.50 -1.45
C ILE A 1072 21.52 39.74 -2.06
N ASP A 1073 21.60 40.87 -1.34
CA ASP A 1073 22.26 42.13 -1.77
C ASP A 1073 23.75 42.00 -2.23
N ASN A 1074 24.33 40.80 -2.27
CA ASN A 1074 25.64 40.52 -2.86
C ASN A 1074 25.60 39.88 -4.27
N ASP A 1075 24.46 39.39 -4.78
CA ASP A 1075 24.33 38.78 -6.11
C ASP A 1075 23.30 39.53 -6.99
N ASN A 1076 23.80 40.35 -7.92
CA ASN A 1076 23.03 41.16 -8.90
C ASN A 1076 22.18 40.33 -9.91
N GLN A 1077 21.89 39.05 -9.65
CA GLN A 1077 21.27 38.14 -10.61
C GLN A 1077 19.79 38.42 -10.88
N GLU A 1078 19.01 38.87 -9.89
CA GLU A 1078 17.58 39.22 -10.10
C GLU A 1078 17.39 40.48 -10.93
N GLN A 1079 18.45 41.28 -11.06
CA GLN A 1079 18.44 42.48 -11.90
C GLN A 1079 18.80 42.16 -13.36
N ILE A 1080 18.99 40.89 -13.72
CA ILE A 1080 19.40 40.47 -15.06
C ILE A 1080 18.28 39.64 -15.71
N LEU A 1081 17.85 40.05 -16.90
CA LEU A 1081 16.85 39.32 -17.67
C LEU A 1081 17.42 37.95 -18.15
N PRO A 1082 16.74 36.80 -17.89
CA PRO A 1082 17.32 35.46 -18.02
C PRO A 1082 17.67 35.02 -19.44
N PHE A 1083 17.09 35.65 -20.47
CA PHE A 1083 17.36 35.32 -21.87
C PHE A 1083 18.19 36.37 -22.61
N SER A 1084 18.09 37.64 -22.20
CA SER A 1084 18.84 38.74 -22.82
C SER A 1084 20.11 39.11 -22.07
N ASN A 1085 20.28 38.64 -20.83
CA ASN A 1085 21.36 38.99 -19.91
C ASN A 1085 21.53 40.52 -19.69
N ILE A 1086 20.47 41.29 -19.92
CA ILE A 1086 20.48 42.75 -19.72
C ILE A 1086 20.23 43.04 -18.24
N SER A 1087 21.11 43.85 -17.66
CA SER A 1087 21.02 44.30 -16.26
C SER A 1087 20.20 45.59 -16.14
N PHE A 1088 19.18 45.60 -15.25
CA PHE A 1088 18.35 46.77 -14.97
C PHE A 1088 19.12 47.92 -14.30
N SER A 1089 20.26 47.65 -13.66
CA SER A 1089 21.05 48.67 -12.94
C SER A 1089 21.98 49.50 -13.82
N GLN A 1090 22.21 49.10 -15.08
CA GLN A 1090 23.15 49.77 -16.00
C GLN A 1090 22.48 50.75 -16.98
N LEU A 1091 21.16 50.95 -16.87
CA LEU A 1091 20.37 51.77 -17.80
C LEU A 1091 20.38 53.28 -17.46
N SER A 1092 21.20 53.73 -16.50
CA SER A 1092 21.31 55.14 -16.09
C SER A 1092 21.96 56.06 -17.13
N ASP A 1093 22.66 55.51 -18.12
CA ASP A 1093 23.59 56.26 -18.96
C ASP A 1093 23.10 56.47 -20.41
N TYR A 1094 21.87 56.04 -20.73
CA TYR A 1094 21.29 56.26 -22.05
C TYR A 1094 20.41 57.52 -22.09
N ASP A 1095 21.05 58.63 -22.47
CA ASP A 1095 20.35 59.80 -22.96
C ASP A 1095 19.80 59.55 -24.38
N ASN A 1096 18.50 59.82 -24.52
CA ASN A 1096 17.74 60.00 -25.75
C ASN A 1096 17.17 58.75 -26.46
N GLY A 1097 15.87 58.53 -26.19
CA GLY A 1097 14.90 58.17 -27.22
C GLY A 1097 14.63 56.67 -27.43
N THR A 1098 13.34 56.33 -27.41
CA THR A 1098 12.72 55.00 -27.61
C THR A 1098 12.59 54.13 -26.35
N PHE A 1099 11.48 53.35 -26.31
CA PHE A 1099 10.93 52.35 -25.38
C PHE A 1099 11.59 52.09 -23.99
N GLU A 1100 12.91 52.16 -23.88
CA GLU A 1100 13.73 51.88 -22.69
C GLU A 1100 13.60 52.94 -21.58
N TYR A 1101 13.44 54.23 -21.91
CA TYR A 1101 13.23 55.29 -20.91
C TYR A 1101 11.85 55.17 -20.23
N THR A 1102 10.82 54.80 -21.00
CA THR A 1102 9.45 54.58 -20.49
C THR A 1102 9.39 53.36 -19.58
N LEU A 1103 10.15 52.30 -19.91
CA LEU A 1103 10.35 51.16 -19.02
C LEU A 1103 11.04 51.62 -17.73
N HIS A 1104 12.20 52.29 -17.80
CA HIS A 1104 12.92 52.74 -16.61
C HIS A 1104 12.07 53.65 -15.70
N HIS A 1105 11.28 54.56 -16.26
CA HIS A 1105 10.40 55.45 -15.48
C HIS A 1105 9.19 54.71 -14.87
N HIS A 1106 8.65 53.68 -15.54
CA HIS A 1106 7.62 52.81 -14.96
C HIS A 1106 8.18 51.90 -13.87
N TYR A 1107 9.37 51.34 -14.07
CA TYR A 1107 10.04 50.50 -13.10
C TYR A 1107 10.48 51.31 -11.89
N SER A 1108 11.21 52.42 -12.03
CA SER A 1108 11.70 53.26 -10.91
C SER A 1108 10.59 53.81 -10.00
N GLN A 1109 9.37 54.01 -10.51
CA GLN A 1109 8.22 54.41 -9.69
C GLN A 1109 7.49 53.22 -9.02
N GLN A 1110 7.63 52.00 -9.55
CA GLN A 1110 7.00 50.78 -9.01
C GLN A 1110 7.96 49.91 -8.17
N THR A 1111 9.29 50.06 -8.36
CA THR A 1111 10.37 49.35 -7.66
C THR A 1111 10.60 49.83 -6.22
N LEU A 1112 9.86 50.85 -5.76
CA LEU A 1112 9.83 51.25 -4.35
C LEU A 1112 9.16 50.19 -3.45
N ASN A 1113 8.47 49.18 -4.01
CA ASN A 1113 7.78 48.16 -3.22
C ASN A 1113 8.47 46.78 -3.28
N PRO A 1114 8.87 46.21 -2.13
CA PRO A 1114 9.77 45.07 -2.09
C PRO A 1114 9.13 43.69 -2.30
N SER A 1115 7.81 43.57 -2.26
CA SER A 1115 7.14 42.25 -2.18
C SER A 1115 6.82 41.60 -3.54
N ILE A 1116 6.85 42.34 -4.64
CA ILE A 1116 6.42 41.87 -5.98
C ILE A 1116 7.63 41.58 -6.86
N SER A 1117 7.56 40.54 -7.68
CA SER A 1117 8.67 40.17 -8.57
C SER A 1117 8.95 41.31 -9.57
N PRO A 1118 10.22 41.60 -9.92
CA PRO A 1118 10.54 42.58 -10.97
C PRO A 1118 9.84 42.27 -12.31
N PHE A 1119 9.61 40.99 -12.61
CA PHE A 1119 8.91 40.55 -13.83
C PHE A 1119 7.40 40.82 -13.77
N SER A 1120 6.80 40.80 -12.59
CA SER A 1120 5.36 41.02 -12.37
C SER A 1120 5.03 42.49 -12.09
N ALA A 1121 5.99 43.30 -11.62
CA ALA A 1121 5.85 44.74 -11.41
C ALA A 1121 5.20 45.51 -12.58
N PRO A 1122 5.63 45.34 -13.87
CA PRO A 1122 5.06 46.08 -15.00
C PRO A 1122 3.58 45.77 -15.29
N SER A 1123 3.00 44.73 -14.67
CA SER A 1123 1.56 44.45 -14.75
C SER A 1123 0.68 45.47 -14.00
N GLY A 1124 1.28 46.36 -13.20
CA GLY A 1124 0.56 47.35 -12.39
C GLY A 1124 -0.02 46.79 -11.07
N LEU A 1125 0.39 45.58 -10.68
CA LEU A 1125 0.19 45.01 -9.35
C LEU A 1125 1.02 45.79 -8.32
N THR A 1126 0.36 46.37 -7.32
CA THR A 1126 0.99 47.01 -6.15
C THR A 1126 0.78 46.17 -4.89
N HIS A 1127 1.52 46.41 -3.80
CA HIS A 1127 1.36 45.66 -2.54
C HIS A 1127 -0.09 45.67 -2.04
N GLU A 1128 -0.73 46.85 -2.04
CA GLU A 1128 -2.12 47.03 -1.67
C GLU A 1128 -3.08 46.31 -2.63
N LYS A 1129 -2.82 46.34 -3.94
CA LYS A 1129 -3.61 45.59 -4.94
C LYS A 1129 -3.43 44.09 -4.81
N PHE A 1130 -2.23 43.61 -4.49
CA PHE A 1130 -1.96 42.18 -4.29
C PHE A 1130 -2.69 41.64 -3.07
N MET A 1131 -2.63 42.35 -1.92
CA MET A 1131 -3.36 41.92 -0.71
C MET A 1131 -4.87 42.10 -0.84
N SER A 1132 -5.34 43.18 -1.47
CA SER A 1132 -6.78 43.37 -1.70
C SER A 1132 -7.34 42.33 -2.68
N ASN A 1133 -6.60 41.97 -3.74
CA ASN A 1133 -6.97 40.93 -4.70
C ASN A 1133 -6.46 39.53 -4.36
N TYR A 1134 -5.86 39.33 -3.18
CA TYR A 1134 -5.33 38.02 -2.80
C TYR A 1134 -6.44 36.99 -2.90
N ASN A 1135 -6.21 36.04 -3.79
CA ASN A 1135 -7.08 34.92 -4.03
C ASN A 1135 -6.19 33.67 -3.92
N PRO A 1136 -6.54 32.69 -3.07
CA PRO A 1136 -5.74 31.47 -2.90
C PRO A 1136 -5.60 30.63 -4.18
N THR A 1137 -6.36 30.97 -5.25
CA THR A 1137 -6.22 30.37 -6.59
C THR A 1137 -5.18 31.06 -7.49
N VAL A 1138 -4.72 32.27 -7.15
CA VAL A 1138 -3.64 32.99 -7.84
C VAL A 1138 -2.33 32.58 -7.17
N GLY A 1139 -1.50 31.82 -7.89
CA GLY A 1139 -0.30 31.19 -7.33
C GLY A 1139 0.80 32.18 -6.93
N SER A 1140 1.80 31.67 -6.20
CA SER A 1140 2.99 32.40 -5.71
C SER A 1140 3.84 33.10 -6.78
N TRP A 1141 3.54 32.89 -8.06
CA TRP A 1141 4.29 33.37 -9.23
C TRP A 1141 4.39 34.89 -9.34
N ASP A 1142 3.49 35.64 -8.69
CA ASP A 1142 3.49 37.11 -8.71
C ASP A 1142 4.38 37.75 -7.63
N LEU A 1143 4.82 36.98 -6.63
CA LEU A 1143 5.70 37.46 -5.56
C LEU A 1143 7.17 37.39 -5.94
N ALA A 1144 7.98 38.24 -5.30
CA ALA A 1144 9.43 38.07 -5.31
C ALA A 1144 9.81 36.85 -4.45
N TYR A 1145 10.64 35.96 -5.01
CA TYR A 1145 11.00 34.64 -4.45
C TYR A 1145 9.81 33.66 -4.36
N ASP A 1146 10.08 32.35 -4.41
CA ASP A 1146 9.06 31.28 -4.36
C ASP A 1146 8.42 31.14 -2.96
N VAL A 1147 7.72 32.18 -2.48
CA VAL A 1147 7.05 32.18 -1.17
C VAL A 1147 5.78 31.34 -1.21
N ASP A 1148 5.65 30.36 -0.31
CA ASP A 1148 4.47 29.51 -0.21
C ASP A 1148 3.33 30.26 0.50
N LEU A 1149 2.21 30.43 -0.22
CA LEU A 1149 0.99 31.09 0.24
C LEU A 1149 -0.22 30.14 0.26
N SER A 1150 0.02 28.82 0.33
CA SER A 1150 -1.06 27.86 0.42
C SER A 1150 -2.01 28.18 1.59
N THR A 1151 -3.28 27.79 1.44
CA THR A 1151 -4.31 28.00 2.48
C THR A 1151 -4.01 27.32 3.83
N ARG A 1152 -2.98 26.46 3.85
CA ARG A 1152 -2.43 25.83 5.07
C ARG A 1152 -1.54 26.77 5.87
N ILE A 1153 -0.89 27.72 5.20
CA ILE A 1153 0.00 28.73 5.79
C ILE A 1153 -0.79 30.00 6.08
N VAL A 1154 -1.56 30.46 5.10
CA VAL A 1154 -2.42 31.64 5.25
C VAL A 1154 -3.86 31.16 5.43
N PRO A 1155 -4.47 31.30 6.63
CA PRO A 1155 -5.78 30.73 6.94
C PRO A 1155 -6.93 31.56 6.35
N PHE A 1156 -6.83 31.94 5.06
CA PHE A 1156 -7.82 32.69 4.31
C PHE A 1156 -8.91 31.76 3.76
N ILE A 1157 -10.17 32.20 3.79
CA ILE A 1157 -11.32 31.41 3.31
C ILE A 1157 -12.14 32.23 2.32
N ASP A 1158 -12.25 31.74 1.09
CA ASP A 1158 -13.17 32.29 0.10
C ASP A 1158 -14.55 31.61 0.20
N ILE A 1159 -15.60 32.40 0.47
CA ILE A 1159 -16.97 31.91 0.62
C ILE A 1159 -17.66 31.76 -0.73
N ASP A 1160 -17.23 32.52 -1.74
CA ASP A 1160 -17.84 32.62 -3.07
C ASP A 1160 -16.84 32.10 -4.11
N ILE A 1161 -16.49 30.82 -4.01
CA ILE A 1161 -15.56 30.16 -4.93
C ILE A 1161 -16.10 30.29 -6.36
N ARG A 1162 -15.32 30.88 -7.26
CA ARG A 1162 -15.64 31.02 -8.69
C ARG A 1162 -14.67 30.24 -9.55
N ASP A 1163 -15.14 29.75 -10.70
CA ASP A 1163 -14.28 29.09 -11.68
C ASP A 1163 -13.44 30.12 -12.48
N HIS A 1164 -12.52 29.61 -13.31
CA HIS A 1164 -11.69 30.43 -14.20
C HIS A 1164 -12.48 31.26 -15.22
N THR A 1165 -13.79 31.00 -15.38
CA THR A 1165 -14.72 31.78 -16.21
C THR A 1165 -15.54 32.78 -15.39
N ASN A 1166 -15.22 32.96 -14.11
CA ASN A 1166 -15.92 33.79 -13.14
C ASN A 1166 -17.36 33.32 -12.81
N SER A 1167 -17.67 32.05 -13.08
CA SER A 1167 -18.95 31.42 -12.73
C SER A 1167 -18.88 30.88 -11.30
N ALA A 1168 -19.94 31.11 -10.50
CA ALA A 1168 -20.00 30.62 -9.13
C ALA A 1168 -20.04 29.09 -9.08
N TYR A 1169 -19.21 28.47 -8.22
CA TYR A 1169 -19.33 27.07 -7.89
C TYR A 1169 -20.47 26.84 -6.89
N TYR A 1170 -21.16 25.71 -7.04
CA TYR A 1170 -22.20 25.29 -6.10
C TYR A 1170 -21.67 24.17 -5.19
N LEU A 1171 -21.82 24.36 -3.88
CA LEU A 1171 -21.47 23.36 -2.86
C LEU A 1171 -22.62 22.38 -2.64
N ASN A 1172 -22.31 21.08 -2.58
CA ASN A 1172 -23.27 20.02 -2.35
C ASN A 1172 -23.85 20.07 -0.91
N SER A 1173 -25.17 19.95 -0.75
CA SER A 1173 -25.84 20.02 0.57
C SER A 1173 -26.10 18.68 1.25
N TYR A 1174 -25.28 17.66 0.98
CA TYR A 1174 -25.44 16.30 1.51
C TYR A 1174 -25.79 16.22 3.00
N ALA A 1175 -25.13 17.03 3.84
CA ALA A 1175 -25.35 17.00 5.28
C ALA A 1175 -26.71 17.59 5.66
N VAL A 1176 -27.13 18.69 5.02
CA VAL A 1176 -28.44 19.32 5.22
C VAL A 1176 -29.56 18.43 4.68
N ASP A 1177 -29.35 17.85 3.50
CA ASP A 1177 -30.33 16.96 2.85
C ASP A 1177 -30.55 15.70 3.70
N PHE A 1178 -29.45 15.06 4.13
CA PHE A 1178 -29.51 13.94 5.07
C PHE A 1178 -30.16 14.31 6.41
N PHE A 1179 -29.83 15.49 6.95
CA PHE A 1179 -30.45 15.98 8.17
C PHE A 1179 -31.97 16.17 8.02
N ASN A 1180 -32.48 16.50 6.83
CA ASN A 1180 -33.91 16.58 6.58
C ASN A 1180 -34.57 15.20 6.54
N HIS A 1181 -34.17 14.33 5.61
CA HIS A 1181 -34.93 13.12 5.29
C HIS A 1181 -34.30 11.80 5.82
N GLY A 1182 -33.01 11.78 6.17
CA GLY A 1182 -32.29 10.61 6.71
C GLY A 1182 -32.17 9.42 5.73
N SER A 1183 -32.15 9.68 4.42
CA SER A 1183 -32.19 8.68 3.36
C SER A 1183 -30.86 8.63 2.62
N GLU A 1184 -30.16 7.51 2.73
CA GLU A 1184 -28.93 7.26 1.94
C GLU A 1184 -29.23 7.21 0.44
N ALA A 1185 -30.38 6.64 0.03
CA ALA A 1185 -30.75 6.49 -1.37
C ALA A 1185 -30.87 7.84 -2.08
N SER A 1186 -31.39 8.86 -1.40
CA SER A 1186 -31.51 10.23 -1.93
C SER A 1186 -30.14 10.88 -2.12
N LEU A 1187 -29.18 10.66 -1.23
CA LEU A 1187 -27.81 11.16 -1.40
C LEU A 1187 -27.10 10.52 -2.61
N ILE A 1188 -27.30 9.22 -2.81
CA ILE A 1188 -26.67 8.48 -3.92
C ILE A 1188 -27.29 8.87 -5.26
N LEU A 1189 -28.61 8.91 -5.33
CA LEU A 1189 -29.33 9.14 -6.58
C LEU A 1189 -29.35 10.62 -6.97
N GLU A 1190 -29.59 11.50 -6.00
CA GLU A 1190 -29.88 12.91 -6.25
C GLU A 1190 -28.62 13.78 -6.08
N ASN A 1191 -27.91 13.64 -4.95
CA ASN A 1191 -26.65 14.36 -4.72
C ASN A 1191 -25.46 13.76 -5.48
N GLN A 1192 -25.66 12.66 -6.20
CA GLN A 1192 -24.64 11.91 -6.98
C GLN A 1192 -23.40 11.52 -6.18
N ILE A 1193 -23.58 11.27 -4.89
CA ILE A 1193 -22.50 10.85 -4.00
C ILE A 1193 -22.32 9.35 -4.15
N ASN A 1194 -21.06 8.90 -4.26
CA ASN A 1194 -20.78 7.48 -4.40
C ASN A 1194 -21.21 6.72 -3.13
N PRO A 1195 -21.88 5.56 -3.24
CA PRO A 1195 -22.40 4.81 -2.08
C PRO A 1195 -21.36 4.54 -0.98
N GLY A 1196 -20.11 4.22 -1.35
CA GLY A 1196 -19.04 3.99 -0.38
C GLY A 1196 -18.51 5.24 0.32
N GLU A 1197 -18.69 6.41 -0.29
CA GLU A 1197 -18.26 7.71 0.24
C GLU A 1197 -19.33 8.36 1.10
N THR A 1198 -20.62 8.13 0.78
CA THR A 1198 -21.76 8.65 1.55
C THR A 1198 -21.64 8.36 3.04
N ASN A 1199 -21.34 7.10 3.41
CA ASN A 1199 -21.15 6.74 4.81
C ASN A 1199 -19.98 7.47 5.46
N ASN A 1200 -18.84 7.61 4.77
CA ASN A 1200 -17.67 8.31 5.32
C ASN A 1200 -17.94 9.80 5.51
N LEU A 1201 -18.58 10.45 4.54
CA LEU A 1201 -18.94 11.88 4.63
C LEU A 1201 -19.91 12.16 5.78
N LEU A 1202 -20.94 11.32 5.92
CA LEU A 1202 -21.88 11.45 7.02
C LEU A 1202 -21.24 11.13 8.37
N LEU A 1203 -20.33 10.16 8.42
CA LEU A 1203 -19.56 9.85 9.63
C LEU A 1203 -18.60 10.99 9.98
N ASP A 1204 -17.92 11.59 9.00
CA ASP A 1204 -17.04 12.75 9.19
C ASP A 1204 -17.82 13.92 9.78
N PHE A 1205 -19.00 14.20 9.23
CA PHE A 1205 -19.90 15.24 9.74
C PHE A 1205 -20.38 14.94 11.17
N LEU A 1206 -20.76 13.69 11.46
CA LEU A 1206 -21.17 13.25 12.79
C LEU A 1206 -20.03 13.33 13.82
N MET A 1207 -18.80 12.97 13.41
CA MET A 1207 -17.61 13.07 14.26
C MET A 1207 -17.23 14.52 14.52
N MET A 1208 -17.42 15.41 13.54
CA MET A 1208 -17.26 16.86 13.72
C MET A 1208 -18.29 17.42 14.72
N LEU A 1209 -19.58 17.10 14.57
CA LEU A 1209 -20.61 17.48 15.56
C LEU A 1209 -20.30 16.95 16.96
N SER A 1210 -19.81 15.71 17.06
CA SER A 1210 -19.40 15.12 18.33
C SER A 1210 -18.22 15.87 18.95
N SER A 1211 -17.27 16.30 18.12
CA SER A 1211 -16.09 17.06 18.52
C SER A 1211 -16.47 18.45 19.04
N ILE A 1212 -17.40 19.14 18.37
CA ILE A 1212 -17.91 20.44 18.80
C ILE A 1212 -18.70 20.29 20.11
N LYS A 1213 -19.66 19.36 20.18
CA LYS A 1213 -20.44 19.09 21.40
C LYS A 1213 -19.53 18.88 22.61
N THR A 1214 -18.57 17.95 22.46
CA THR A 1214 -17.65 17.61 23.55
C THR A 1214 -16.91 18.85 24.01
N SER A 1215 -16.31 19.61 23.08
CA SER A 1215 -15.51 20.81 23.41
C SER A 1215 -16.33 21.93 24.05
N LEU A 1216 -17.63 22.04 23.77
CA LEU A 1216 -18.51 22.98 24.46
C LEU A 1216 -18.87 22.49 25.87
N GLU A 1217 -19.18 21.21 26.03
CA GLU A 1217 -19.48 20.59 27.33
C GLU A 1217 -18.35 20.78 28.35
N ILE A 1218 -17.13 20.70 27.82
CA ILE A 1218 -15.88 20.92 28.50
C ILE A 1218 -15.78 22.33 29.09
N ILE A 1219 -16.06 23.35 28.28
CA ILE A 1219 -15.90 24.76 28.65
C ILE A 1219 -16.88 25.06 29.78
N ILE A 1220 -18.13 24.63 29.59
CA ILE A 1220 -19.21 24.73 30.57
C ILE A 1220 -18.84 24.05 31.91
N ARG A 1221 -18.11 22.93 31.88
CA ARG A 1221 -17.74 22.19 33.11
C ARG A 1221 -16.57 22.78 33.87
N ASN A 1222 -15.53 23.29 33.19
CA ASN A 1222 -14.35 23.86 33.84
C ASN A 1222 -14.70 25.13 34.65
N GLU A 1223 -15.68 25.92 34.20
CA GLU A 1223 -16.16 27.12 34.90
C GLU A 1223 -17.06 26.82 36.09
N ASN A 1224 -17.62 25.61 36.20
CA ASN A 1224 -18.30 25.20 37.42
C ASN A 1224 -17.31 24.98 38.58
N GLU A 1225 -16.02 24.77 38.28
CA GLU A 1225 -14.95 24.62 39.28
C GLU A 1225 -14.23 25.96 39.59
N GLN A 1226 -14.28 26.95 38.68
CA GLN A 1226 -13.75 28.31 38.86
C GLN A 1226 -14.84 29.36 38.57
N ALA A 1227 -15.30 30.06 39.61
CA ALA A 1227 -16.50 30.89 39.65
C ALA A 1227 -16.55 32.11 38.69
N THR A 1228 -16.73 31.89 37.38
CA THR A 1228 -17.15 32.93 36.42
C THR A 1228 -18.44 32.53 35.72
N THR A 1229 -19.54 33.21 36.03
CA THR A 1229 -20.91 32.93 35.57
C THR A 1229 -21.23 33.28 34.11
N ASN A 1230 -20.34 33.95 33.39
CA ASN A 1230 -20.66 34.60 32.10
C ASN A 1230 -20.54 33.66 30.88
N ASP A 1231 -19.52 32.82 30.83
CA ASP A 1231 -19.25 31.95 29.67
C ASP A 1231 -20.14 30.69 29.67
N ILE A 1232 -20.50 30.16 30.85
CA ILE A 1232 -21.59 29.17 30.99
C ILE A 1232 -22.91 29.70 30.39
N GLN A 1233 -23.31 30.93 30.73
CA GLN A 1233 -24.54 31.52 30.18
C GLN A 1233 -24.46 31.68 28.66
N PHE A 1234 -23.27 31.98 28.14
CA PHE A 1234 -23.00 32.13 26.73
C PHE A 1234 -23.07 30.80 25.98
N PHE A 1235 -22.30 29.78 26.37
CA PHE A 1235 -22.16 28.54 25.59
C PHE A 1235 -23.26 27.50 25.84
N GLN A 1236 -23.96 27.54 26.98
CA GLN A 1236 -24.98 26.55 27.34
C GLN A 1236 -26.12 26.42 26.28
N PRO A 1237 -26.73 27.50 25.76
CA PRO A 1237 -27.77 27.38 24.74
C PRO A 1237 -27.25 26.77 23.42
N LEU A 1238 -26.02 27.10 23.05
CA LEU A 1238 -25.38 26.55 21.84
C LEU A 1238 -25.07 25.05 22.01
N PHE A 1239 -24.59 24.66 23.19
CA PHE A 1239 -24.35 23.26 23.54
C PHE A 1239 -25.63 22.42 23.45
N GLU A 1240 -26.77 22.93 23.92
CA GLU A 1240 -28.06 22.24 23.83
C GLU A 1240 -28.53 22.08 22.37
N LYS A 1241 -28.45 23.15 21.56
CA LYS A 1241 -28.78 23.08 20.12
C LYS A 1241 -27.91 22.06 19.39
N ILE A 1242 -26.59 22.12 19.57
CA ILE A 1242 -25.66 21.19 18.91
C ILE A 1242 -25.85 19.75 19.40
N SER A 1243 -26.19 19.56 20.67
CA SER A 1243 -26.52 18.25 21.22
C SER A 1243 -27.76 17.65 20.54
N ASN A 1244 -28.84 18.44 20.40
CA ASN A 1244 -30.06 18.02 19.72
C ASN A 1244 -29.83 17.71 18.24
N ILE A 1245 -29.06 18.55 17.53
CA ILE A 1245 -28.68 18.33 16.13
C ILE A 1245 -27.89 17.02 16.00
N LYS A 1246 -26.89 16.82 16.85
CA LYS A 1246 -26.07 15.60 16.84
C LYS A 1246 -26.92 14.36 17.10
N GLU A 1247 -27.80 14.39 18.10
CA GLU A 1247 -28.66 13.25 18.43
C GLU A 1247 -29.61 12.92 17.27
N THR A 1248 -30.27 13.94 16.71
CA THR A 1248 -31.14 13.79 15.54
C THR A 1248 -30.39 13.21 14.33
N PHE A 1249 -29.20 13.75 14.05
CA PHE A 1249 -28.35 13.28 12.95
C PHE A 1249 -27.86 11.84 13.19
N ALA A 1250 -27.44 11.52 14.41
CA ALA A 1250 -26.98 10.20 14.82
C ALA A 1250 -28.09 9.16 14.72
N GLU A 1251 -29.32 9.47 15.15
CA GLU A 1251 -30.47 8.58 15.02
C GLU A 1251 -30.76 8.25 13.55
N LYS A 1252 -30.77 9.27 12.68
CA LYS A 1252 -30.94 9.08 11.24
C LYS A 1252 -29.79 8.27 10.65
N PHE A 1253 -28.54 8.57 11.02
CA PHE A 1253 -27.35 7.85 10.60
C PHE A 1253 -27.39 6.37 11.01
N TYR A 1254 -27.70 6.05 12.27
CA TYR A 1254 -27.78 4.67 12.74
C TYR A 1254 -29.00 3.91 12.21
N LYS A 1255 -30.07 4.60 11.83
CA LYS A 1255 -31.20 4.01 11.12
C LYS A 1255 -30.84 3.64 9.68
N ALA A 1256 -30.12 4.53 8.97
CA ALA A 1256 -29.58 4.26 7.65
C ALA A 1256 -28.49 3.18 7.66
N TYR A 1257 -27.65 3.16 8.71
CA TYR A 1257 -26.54 2.22 8.89
C TYR A 1257 -26.65 1.40 10.19
N PRO A 1258 -27.54 0.39 10.27
CA PRO A 1258 -27.78 -0.40 11.49
C PRO A 1258 -26.53 -1.13 12.03
N TYR A 1259 -25.55 -1.40 11.17
CA TYR A 1259 -24.30 -2.04 11.53
C TYR A 1259 -23.32 -1.11 12.27
N ALA A 1260 -23.43 0.21 12.09
CA ALA A 1260 -22.60 1.19 12.78
C ALA A 1260 -22.94 1.23 14.28
N ARG A 1261 -24.21 1.09 14.66
CA ARG A 1261 -24.69 1.06 16.06
C ARG A 1261 -24.16 -0.11 16.91
N ARG A 1262 -23.57 -1.15 16.27
CA ARG A 1262 -23.01 -2.34 16.95
C ARG A 1262 -21.49 -2.29 17.12
N ARG A 1263 -20.81 -1.39 16.39
CA ARG A 1263 -19.39 -1.10 16.57
C ARG A 1263 -19.24 -0.07 17.68
#